data_AF-A0AAX6M6Q1-F1
#
_entry.id   AF-A0AAX6M6Q1-F1
#
_cell.length_a   1.000
_cell.length_b   1.000
_cell.length_c   1.000
_cell.angle_alpha   90.00
_cell.angle_beta   90.00
_cell.angle_gamma   90.00
#
_symmetry.space_group_name_H-M   'P 1'
#
loop_
_entity.id
_entity.type
_entity.pdbx_description
1 polymer ?
#
loop_
_entity_poly.entity_id
_entity_poly.type
_entity_poly.pdbx_seq_one_letter_code
_entity_poly.pdbx_strand_id
1 'polypeptide(L)'
;MEMLIVPAGKEPRTSTMKTKKQGARVGTSRHEAKVGKHLEKRSNPGQTWPAKLDRSTVILPESIPFRAVSKRSPPKGAVFIANQCGKDVMFAMMCSGLLQFSVRTLAVAALAATVASSTSARSNHDNDNNDNVRRQSGGTNCDEETFTSVLPTAAKIEKVEYVSSGSSFGEPDTDLMYPIPPTNLPELCAVIISVASSPISEYRFGVFLPADWNGRFLAVGNGGFGGGINWMDMGAGVRYGFAVVSTDTGHNSTTADTRWALDNGEMKTDWGWRALHGTVETGKSLVTTYYAKPISHSYYNGCSTGGRQGLKEVQISPDSFDGVLVGAPAWYTTRLNTWVCKVATYNWPANEPKHIDWHTLPPIGSEVVRQCDDLDGVTDGIISLPDQCNVNYDALRCSDDSSNTISDFATSNNCLNDAQIDTLRQMYTGFTLDSTGERVMPGLLPGSEDQMYTLLNYSDASPYGLGYIRNFLLDNPLFQASQYNDSILQLAEAVDPGNATADDYNLTTFRDRGGKMLLYHGAADGLVPTTAGSLYYDRVVQTTSNGDVNATRDFFRRLEIPGMQHCGLSVVGAPWAIGGAGQAAFLGNDTYSVPGFADAQHDVLLALVDWVENGKPVDQVVATTWNEQKDASSGVLRQRPVCAYPNTAKWDGSGNVDEAGSWSCGSASGGDNSSETENGAGSLASMNPFSGIVDVFRIFAII
;
A
#
# COMPACT_ATOMS: atom_id res chain seq x y z
N MET A 1 45.18 42.33 37.91
CA MET A 1 43.91 42.18 37.17
C MET A 1 43.26 40.87 37.63
N GLU A 2 42.64 40.74 38.81
CA GLU A 2 41.85 41.68 39.64
C GLU A 2 40.57 42.17 38.92
N MET A 3 39.35 42.07 39.46
CA MET A 3 38.83 41.63 40.79
C MET A 3 37.67 40.60 40.60
N LEU A 4 37.02 39.91 41.57
CA LEU A 4 36.73 40.11 43.01
C LEU A 4 35.73 41.27 43.29
N ILE A 5 34.95 41.37 44.38
CA ILE A 5 34.88 40.72 45.72
C ILE A 5 33.47 40.13 45.99
N VAL A 6 33.27 39.42 47.13
CA VAL A 6 32.06 38.61 47.48
C VAL A 6 31.24 39.24 48.67
N PRO A 7 30.50 38.58 49.63
CA PRO A 7 29.11 39.02 49.95
C PRO A 7 28.77 39.31 51.45
N ALA A 8 27.52 39.75 51.71
CA ALA A 8 26.75 39.58 52.97
C ALA A 8 25.24 39.87 52.72
N GLY A 9 24.24 39.41 53.48
CA GLY A 9 24.19 38.42 54.56
C GLY A 9 23.60 38.91 55.91
N LYS A 10 22.29 38.69 56.16
CA LYS A 10 21.67 38.51 57.52
C LYS A 10 20.13 38.34 57.55
N GLU A 11 19.69 37.40 58.38
CA GLU A 11 18.36 37.26 59.01
C GLU A 11 18.45 37.78 60.48
N PRO A 12 17.48 37.63 61.42
CA PRO A 12 16.01 37.45 61.33
C PRO A 12 15.21 38.39 62.31
N ARG A 13 13.86 38.25 62.38
CA ARG A 13 12.97 38.24 63.60
C ARG A 13 11.48 38.41 63.21
N THR A 14 10.56 37.49 63.52
CA THR A 14 9.70 37.38 64.73
C THR A 14 8.90 38.66 65.07
N SER A 15 7.61 38.69 65.42
CA SER A 15 6.74 37.66 66.03
C SER A 15 5.24 38.04 66.12
N THR A 16 4.30 37.05 66.05
CA THR A 16 3.05 36.93 66.88
C THR A 16 1.92 37.99 66.74
N MET A 17 0.61 37.78 67.05
CA MET A 17 -0.19 36.64 67.55
C MET A 17 -1.73 36.90 67.47
N LYS A 18 -2.55 35.82 67.42
CA LYS A 18 -3.89 35.66 68.10
C LYS A 18 -5.11 36.49 67.59
N THR A 19 -6.39 36.08 67.72
CA THR A 19 -7.03 34.80 68.18
C THR A 19 -8.54 34.67 67.86
N LYS A 20 -9.02 33.39 67.77
CA LYS A 20 -10.38 32.89 68.18
C LYS A 20 -11.58 33.34 67.31
N LYS A 21 -12.75 32.67 67.22
CA LYS A 21 -13.39 31.41 67.73
C LYS A 21 -14.57 31.10 66.73
N GLN A 22 -15.34 30.00 66.67
CA GLN A 22 -15.43 28.59 67.15
C GLN A 22 -16.61 27.95 66.35
N GLY A 23 -16.75 26.65 66.05
CA GLY A 23 -15.90 25.46 66.21
C GLY A 23 -16.73 24.19 66.51
N ALA A 24 -16.07 23.01 66.54
CA ALA A 24 -16.55 21.72 67.08
C ALA A 24 -17.59 20.91 66.22
N ARG A 25 -17.63 19.56 66.23
CA ARG A 25 -16.85 18.54 66.98
C ARG A 25 -16.95 17.08 66.43
N VAL A 26 -15.96 16.24 66.79
CA VAL A 26 -15.91 14.74 66.77
C VAL A 26 -15.89 14.05 65.38
N GLY A 27 -15.04 13.03 65.11
CA GLY A 27 -13.82 12.60 65.81
C GLY A 27 -13.40 11.13 65.63
N THR A 28 -12.08 10.88 65.67
CA THR A 28 -11.35 9.61 66.04
C THR A 28 -11.61 8.31 65.23
N SER A 29 -10.64 7.43 64.96
CA SER A 29 -9.17 7.36 65.19
C SER A 29 -8.58 6.29 64.24
N ARG A 30 -7.49 6.51 63.47
CA ARG A 30 -6.06 6.62 63.85
C ARG A 30 -5.45 5.31 64.38
N HIS A 31 -4.45 4.76 63.68
CA HIS A 31 -3.13 4.39 64.25
C HIS A 31 -2.04 4.19 63.18
N GLU A 32 -0.81 4.53 63.55
CA GLU A 32 0.47 4.27 62.86
C GLU A 32 1.22 3.17 63.68
N ALA A 33 2.46 2.70 63.48
CA ALA A 33 3.59 3.09 62.61
C ALA A 33 4.71 2.01 62.54
N LYS A 34 5.58 2.10 61.51
CA LYS A 34 7.07 1.98 61.53
C LYS A 34 7.86 0.69 61.91
N VAL A 35 8.72 0.28 60.95
CA VAL A 35 10.20 0.05 61.03
C VAL A 35 10.78 -1.22 61.70
N GLY A 36 11.68 -1.92 60.98
CA GLY A 36 12.62 -2.94 61.52
C GLY A 36 13.76 -3.31 60.53
N LYS A 37 15.03 -3.23 60.96
CA LYS A 37 16.26 -3.27 60.12
C LYS A 37 16.73 -4.67 59.63
N HIS A 38 17.53 -4.63 58.55
CA HIS A 38 18.66 -5.51 58.12
C HIS A 38 18.96 -6.86 58.78
N LEU A 39 19.39 -7.82 57.95
CA LEU A 39 20.62 -8.60 58.17
C LEU A 39 21.23 -9.07 56.83
N GLU A 40 22.55 -9.28 56.78
CA GLU A 40 23.29 -9.76 55.60
C GLU A 40 23.54 -11.27 55.63
N LYS A 41 23.68 -11.91 54.46
CA LYS A 41 24.92 -12.65 54.07
C LYS A 41 24.86 -13.28 52.66
N ARG A 42 26.03 -13.35 52.02
CA ARG A 42 26.34 -14.25 50.88
C ARG A 42 26.72 -15.65 51.47
N SER A 43 26.93 -16.77 50.75
CA SER A 43 27.22 -17.04 49.33
C SER A 43 27.17 -18.56 49.04
N ASN A 44 26.64 -19.01 47.88
CA ASN A 44 27.13 -20.08 46.96
C ASN A 44 27.59 -21.48 47.47
N PRO A 45 27.93 -22.47 46.59
CA PRO A 45 27.71 -22.61 45.12
C PRO A 45 27.15 -23.99 44.66
N GLY A 46 26.80 -24.11 43.36
CA GLY A 46 27.39 -25.16 42.50
C GLY A 46 26.51 -26.24 41.84
N GLN A 47 26.90 -26.61 40.60
CA GLN A 47 26.65 -27.89 39.88
C GLN A 47 25.20 -28.25 39.44
N THR A 48 24.90 -28.90 38.30
CA THR A 48 25.55 -29.00 36.96
C THR A 48 24.51 -29.51 35.91
N TRP A 49 24.83 -29.35 34.61
CA TRP A 49 24.25 -29.96 33.38
C TRP A 49 23.84 -31.46 33.46
N PRO A 50 23.12 -32.04 32.45
CA PRO A 50 22.01 -31.56 31.62
C PRO A 50 20.92 -32.66 31.33
N ALA A 51 20.12 -32.46 30.27
CA ALA A 51 19.58 -33.48 29.33
C ALA A 51 18.05 -33.76 29.28
N LYS A 52 17.66 -34.31 28.11
CA LYS A 52 16.30 -34.60 27.60
C LYS A 52 15.53 -35.63 28.44
N LEU A 53 14.20 -35.64 28.31
CA LEU A 53 13.40 -36.87 28.14
C LEU A 53 12.10 -36.60 27.36
N ASP A 54 11.44 -37.68 26.92
CA ASP A 54 10.38 -37.70 25.90
C ASP A 54 8.97 -37.98 26.48
N ARG A 55 7.95 -37.90 25.62
CA ARG A 55 6.51 -38.00 25.85
C ARG A 55 6.04 -39.29 26.56
N SER A 56 4.96 -39.15 27.35
CA SER A 56 3.89 -40.16 27.37
C SER A 56 2.56 -39.65 27.94
N THR A 57 1.55 -39.58 27.07
CA THR A 57 0.15 -40.02 27.24
C THR A 57 -0.65 -39.73 28.52
N VAL A 58 -1.78 -39.02 28.36
CA VAL A 58 -3.04 -39.24 29.12
C VAL A 58 -4.21 -39.28 28.10
N ILE A 59 -5.24 -40.08 28.38
CA ILE A 59 -6.36 -40.41 27.47
C ILE A 59 -7.67 -39.74 27.95
N LEU A 60 -8.55 -39.34 27.01
CA LEU A 60 -9.96 -39.02 27.26
C LEU A 60 -10.88 -39.71 26.20
N PRO A 61 -12.14 -40.06 26.53
CA PRO A 61 -12.98 -40.96 25.73
C PRO A 61 -13.95 -40.27 24.73
N GLU A 62 -14.56 -41.07 23.84
CA GLU A 62 -15.31 -40.63 22.64
C GLU A 62 -16.85 -40.71 22.71
N SER A 63 -17.52 -39.88 21.88
CA SER A 63 -18.82 -40.15 21.20
C SER A 63 -20.10 -40.19 22.06
N ILE A 64 -21.35 -40.16 21.54
CA ILE A 64 -21.93 -40.48 20.21
C ILE A 64 -23.09 -39.48 19.83
N PRO A 65 -23.70 -39.51 18.60
CA PRO A 65 -24.29 -38.32 17.93
C PRO A 65 -25.83 -38.37 17.73
N PHE A 66 -26.41 -37.39 16.98
CA PHE A 66 -27.75 -37.49 16.38
C PHE A 66 -27.92 -36.84 14.97
N ARG A 67 -29.02 -37.20 14.28
CA ARG A 67 -29.33 -36.94 12.84
C ARG A 67 -30.20 -35.69 12.58
N ALA A 68 -30.20 -35.24 11.31
CA ALA A 68 -31.10 -34.20 10.78
C ALA A 68 -32.40 -34.74 10.12
N VAL A 69 -33.51 -33.97 10.18
CA VAL A 69 -34.74 -34.12 9.35
C VAL A 69 -35.40 -32.75 9.06
N SER A 70 -36.05 -32.64 7.90
CA SER A 70 -36.67 -31.51 7.18
C SER A 70 -37.54 -30.42 7.87
N LYS A 71 -37.49 -29.22 7.27
CA LYS A 71 -38.58 -28.24 6.94
C LYS A 71 -39.84 -28.14 7.84
N ARG A 72 -40.11 -26.93 8.35
CA ARG A 72 -41.47 -26.32 8.43
C ARG A 72 -41.40 -24.78 8.60
N SER A 73 -42.48 -24.08 8.28
CA SER A 73 -42.56 -22.60 8.18
C SER A 73 -42.88 -21.91 9.53
N PRO A 74 -42.50 -20.62 9.72
CA PRO A 74 -42.93 -19.82 10.87
C PRO A 74 -44.37 -19.28 10.70
N PRO A 75 -45.08 -18.99 11.82
CA PRO A 75 -46.46 -18.47 11.81
C PRO A 75 -46.54 -16.92 11.69
N LYS A 76 -47.74 -16.42 11.40
CA LYS A 76 -48.08 -14.98 11.40
C LYS A 76 -48.66 -14.55 12.75
N GLY A 77 -48.40 -13.31 13.18
CA GLY A 77 -49.22 -12.65 14.20
C GLY A 77 -48.59 -11.45 14.90
N ALA A 78 -48.94 -10.23 14.42
CA ALA A 78 -49.17 -8.95 15.13
C ALA A 78 -48.22 -8.49 16.29
N VAL A 79 -47.99 -7.20 16.54
CA VAL A 79 -48.83 -6.00 16.31
C VAL A 79 -47.97 -4.83 15.81
N PHE A 80 -48.49 -4.05 14.87
CA PHE A 80 -47.97 -2.70 14.57
C PHE A 80 -48.65 -1.67 15.50
N ILE A 81 -47.86 -0.80 16.12
CA ILE A 81 -48.29 0.57 16.43
C ILE A 81 -47.36 1.49 15.65
N ALA A 82 -47.91 2.23 14.70
CA ALA A 82 -47.17 3.26 13.98
C ALA A 82 -47.31 4.60 14.71
N ASN A 83 -46.28 5.44 14.61
CA ASN A 83 -46.51 6.87 14.54
C ASN A 83 -45.46 7.52 13.62
N GLN A 84 -45.92 8.46 12.81
CA GLN A 84 -45.06 9.38 12.05
C GLN A 84 -44.54 10.49 13.01
N CYS A 85 -43.62 11.38 12.66
CA CYS A 85 -43.02 11.68 11.36
C CYS A 85 -41.61 12.28 11.52
N GLY A 86 -40.81 12.29 10.45
CA GLY A 86 -39.52 12.97 10.36
C GLY A 86 -38.71 12.41 9.20
N LYS A 87 -38.43 13.24 8.20
CA LYS A 87 -37.64 12.90 7.00
C LYS A 87 -36.65 14.03 6.71
N ASP A 88 -35.79 13.77 5.72
CA ASP A 88 -34.91 14.72 5.02
C ASP A 88 -33.64 15.09 5.83
N VAL A 89 -32.42 15.02 5.30
CA VAL A 89 -31.90 14.85 3.92
C VAL A 89 -30.74 13.82 3.90
N MET A 90 -30.20 13.48 2.71
CA MET A 90 -28.98 12.69 2.44
C MET A 90 -29.01 11.18 2.76
N PHE A 91 -29.49 10.38 1.79
CA PHE A 91 -29.02 9.01 1.58
C PHE A 91 -29.20 8.60 0.10
N ALA A 92 -28.36 9.12 -0.79
CA ALA A 92 -28.52 8.96 -2.24
C ALA A 92 -27.22 9.11 -3.05
N MET A 93 -26.25 8.19 -2.89
CA MET A 93 -25.15 8.05 -3.85
C MET A 93 -24.53 6.63 -3.95
N MET A 94 -25.35 5.60 -3.71
CA MET A 94 -25.06 4.22 -4.14
C MET A 94 -26.35 3.59 -4.70
N CYS A 95 -26.21 2.64 -5.62
CA CYS A 95 -27.28 1.92 -6.31
C CYS A 95 -28.23 2.78 -7.17
N SER A 96 -27.81 3.13 -8.39
CA SER A 96 -28.71 3.51 -9.49
C SER A 96 -28.06 3.16 -10.84
N GLY A 97 -28.25 1.91 -11.28
CA GLY A 97 -27.49 1.38 -12.42
C GLY A 97 -27.99 0.05 -12.98
N LEU A 98 -29.30 -0.24 -12.94
CA LEU A 98 -29.94 -1.34 -13.68
C LEU A 98 -31.48 -1.14 -13.70
N LEU A 99 -32.16 -1.85 -14.61
CA LEU A 99 -33.63 -1.89 -14.78
C LEU A 99 -34.34 -0.59 -15.22
N GLN A 100 -34.29 -0.29 -16.53
CA GLN A 100 -35.52 -0.06 -17.33
C GLN A 100 -35.23 0.00 -18.84
N PHE A 101 -35.55 -1.07 -19.60
CA PHE A 101 -35.85 -0.98 -21.05
C PHE A 101 -36.61 -2.21 -21.56
N SER A 102 -37.95 -2.13 -21.57
CA SER A 102 -38.94 -3.04 -22.20
C SER A 102 -40.34 -2.61 -21.74
N VAL A 103 -41.40 -2.49 -22.56
CA VAL A 103 -41.63 -2.75 -23.99
C VAL A 103 -42.66 -1.72 -24.52
N ARG A 104 -42.55 -1.26 -25.78
CA ARG A 104 -43.74 -1.02 -26.64
C ARG A 104 -43.41 -0.91 -28.12
N THR A 105 -43.89 -1.88 -28.89
CA THR A 105 -43.81 -1.96 -30.35
C THR A 105 -45.01 -1.30 -31.01
N LEU A 106 -44.81 -0.64 -32.16
CA LEU A 106 -45.78 -0.59 -33.27
C LEU A 106 -45.03 -0.21 -34.56
N ALA A 107 -45.58 -0.60 -35.71
CA ALA A 107 -44.79 -0.82 -36.94
C ALA A 107 -45.33 -0.09 -38.18
N VAL A 108 -44.45 0.08 -39.17
CA VAL A 108 -44.78 0.39 -40.57
C VAL A 108 -43.89 -0.48 -41.48
N ALA A 109 -44.47 -1.09 -42.50
CA ALA A 109 -43.79 -1.78 -43.62
C ALA A 109 -44.18 -1.05 -44.94
N ALA A 110 -43.63 -1.30 -46.13
CA ALA A 110 -42.68 -2.31 -46.63
C ALA A 110 -41.72 -1.63 -47.64
N LEU A 111 -40.91 -2.27 -48.51
CA LEU A 111 -41.23 -3.26 -49.56
C LEU A 111 -39.93 -3.95 -50.05
N ALA A 112 -40.04 -4.99 -50.88
CA ALA A 112 -38.94 -5.89 -51.26
C ALA A 112 -38.41 -5.70 -52.69
N ALA A 113 -37.21 -6.25 -52.94
CA ALA A 113 -36.84 -6.85 -54.24
C ALA A 113 -35.75 -7.93 -54.04
N THR A 114 -35.89 -9.09 -54.68
CA THR A 114 -34.88 -10.15 -54.73
C THR A 114 -34.32 -10.31 -56.15
N VAL A 115 -33.04 -10.67 -56.25
CA VAL A 115 -32.49 -11.39 -57.41
C VAL A 115 -31.60 -12.50 -56.88
N ALA A 116 -31.79 -13.72 -57.39
CA ALA A 116 -30.88 -14.83 -57.21
C ALA A 116 -30.65 -15.49 -58.57
N SER A 117 -29.41 -15.93 -58.84
CA SER A 117 -29.06 -16.69 -60.04
C SER A 117 -28.05 -17.77 -59.68
N SER A 118 -28.37 -19.01 -60.03
CA SER A 118 -27.72 -20.23 -59.56
C SER A 118 -26.76 -20.85 -60.57
N THR A 119 -25.72 -21.52 -60.07
CA THR A 119 -25.10 -22.68 -60.75
C THR A 119 -24.90 -23.79 -59.74
N SER A 120 -25.36 -25.01 -60.06
CA SER A 120 -25.26 -26.19 -59.20
C SER A 120 -24.46 -27.30 -59.85
N ALA A 121 -23.60 -28.00 -59.10
CA ALA A 121 -22.95 -29.23 -59.53
C ALA A 121 -22.72 -30.20 -58.36
N ARG A 122 -23.59 -31.21 -58.26
CA ARG A 122 -23.43 -32.52 -57.60
C ARG A 122 -22.43 -32.67 -56.43
N SER A 123 -23.00 -32.75 -55.23
CA SER A 123 -22.90 -33.93 -54.33
C SER A 123 -21.70 -34.87 -54.45
N ASN A 124 -20.96 -35.00 -53.34
CA ASN A 124 -20.69 -36.29 -52.74
C ASN A 124 -21.21 -36.26 -51.28
N HIS A 125 -21.78 -37.35 -50.81
CA HIS A 125 -21.86 -37.60 -49.36
C HIS A 125 -20.48 -38.10 -48.90
N ASP A 126 -19.97 -37.59 -47.77
CA ASP A 126 -19.58 -38.42 -46.62
C ASP A 126 -19.01 -37.55 -45.46
N ASN A 127 -19.41 -37.86 -44.23
CA ASN A 127 -18.70 -37.56 -42.96
C ASN A 127 -18.54 -36.10 -42.45
N ASP A 128 -19.54 -35.21 -42.61
CA ASP A 128 -19.57 -33.89 -41.93
C ASP A 128 -19.68 -33.94 -40.37
N ASN A 129 -19.86 -35.12 -39.77
CA ASN A 129 -20.16 -35.26 -38.33
C ASN A 129 -18.92 -35.37 -37.42
N ASN A 130 -17.69 -35.20 -37.93
CA ASN A 130 -16.46 -35.48 -37.17
C ASN A 130 -15.56 -34.25 -36.91
N ASP A 131 -15.65 -33.20 -37.73
CA ASP A 131 -14.75 -32.04 -37.60
C ASP A 131 -15.11 -31.12 -36.42
N ASN A 132 -16.39 -31.05 -36.02
CA ASN A 132 -16.79 -30.39 -34.77
C ASN A 132 -16.30 -31.15 -33.52
N VAL A 133 -16.10 -32.47 -33.60
CA VAL A 133 -15.54 -33.27 -32.49
C VAL A 133 -14.02 -33.15 -32.47
N ARG A 134 -13.35 -33.15 -33.63
CA ARG A 134 -11.89 -32.96 -33.70
C ARG A 134 -11.41 -31.56 -33.31
N ARG A 135 -12.21 -30.52 -33.52
CA ARG A 135 -11.92 -29.18 -32.96
C ARG A 135 -12.09 -29.14 -31.43
N GLN A 136 -12.79 -30.09 -30.81
CA GLN A 136 -12.85 -30.27 -29.35
C GLN A 136 -11.76 -31.20 -28.80
N SER A 137 -10.88 -31.75 -29.65
CA SER A 137 -9.71 -32.55 -29.25
C SER A 137 -8.40 -31.94 -29.75
N GLY A 138 -8.34 -30.60 -29.74
CA GLY A 138 -7.34 -29.77 -30.42
C GLY A 138 -6.09 -29.38 -29.62
N GLY A 139 -5.69 -30.15 -28.61
CA GLY A 139 -4.37 -29.99 -27.97
C GLY A 139 -4.17 -28.76 -27.09
N THR A 140 -5.21 -28.29 -26.39
CA THR A 140 -5.04 -27.41 -25.22
C THR A 140 -4.62 -28.26 -24.02
N ASN A 141 -3.39 -28.08 -23.50
CA ASN A 141 -2.88 -28.74 -22.28
C ASN A 141 -3.54 -28.20 -20.99
N CYS A 142 -4.84 -27.90 -21.03
CA CYS A 142 -5.60 -27.27 -19.95
C CYS A 142 -6.40 -28.33 -19.19
N ASP A 143 -5.68 -29.24 -18.57
CA ASP A 143 -6.20 -30.36 -17.78
C ASP A 143 -5.34 -30.58 -16.51
N GLU A 144 -5.85 -31.37 -15.57
CA GLU A 144 -5.15 -31.67 -14.32
C GLU A 144 -3.89 -32.53 -14.54
N GLU A 145 -3.89 -33.39 -15.56
CA GLU A 145 -2.79 -34.30 -15.86
C GLU A 145 -1.51 -33.52 -16.25
N THR A 146 -1.66 -32.43 -17.00
CA THR A 146 -0.55 -31.53 -17.39
C THR A 146 0.23 -30.98 -16.19
N PHE A 147 -0.44 -30.64 -15.10
CA PHE A 147 0.18 -29.98 -13.94
C PHE A 147 0.56 -30.93 -12.81
N THR A 148 -0.13 -32.07 -12.68
CA THR A 148 0.02 -33.01 -11.56
C THR A 148 1.46 -33.50 -11.36
N SER A 149 2.25 -33.66 -12.43
CA SER A 149 3.62 -34.20 -12.32
C SER A 149 4.67 -33.22 -11.80
N VAL A 150 4.36 -31.91 -11.69
CA VAL A 150 5.33 -30.86 -11.31
C VAL A 150 4.93 -30.08 -10.05
N LEU A 151 3.81 -30.43 -9.42
CA LEU A 151 3.38 -29.82 -8.17
C LEU A 151 4.19 -30.35 -6.96
N PRO A 152 4.55 -29.48 -5.99
CA PRO A 152 5.09 -29.92 -4.71
C PRO A 152 4.15 -30.89 -3.98
N THR A 153 4.70 -31.81 -3.17
CA THR A 153 3.91 -32.81 -2.41
C THR A 153 2.88 -32.21 -1.43
N ALA A 154 3.04 -30.93 -1.06
CA ALA A 154 2.12 -30.18 -0.21
C ALA A 154 1.02 -29.42 -0.99
N ALA A 155 1.11 -29.40 -2.32
CA ALA A 155 0.20 -28.67 -3.21
C ALA A 155 -0.91 -29.56 -3.78
N LYS A 156 -2.04 -28.95 -4.14
CA LYS A 156 -3.20 -29.60 -4.75
C LYS A 156 -3.76 -28.71 -5.86
N ILE A 157 -4.28 -29.32 -6.92
CA ILE A 157 -5.13 -28.62 -7.88
C ILE A 157 -6.52 -28.47 -7.25
N GLU A 158 -7.02 -27.24 -7.19
CA GLU A 158 -8.44 -26.98 -6.88
C GLU A 158 -9.29 -26.84 -8.14
N LYS A 159 -8.69 -26.28 -9.21
CA LYS A 159 -9.39 -25.97 -10.46
C LYS A 159 -8.42 -25.89 -11.63
N VAL A 160 -8.83 -26.42 -12.78
CA VAL A 160 -8.30 -26.09 -14.12
C VAL A 160 -9.50 -25.77 -15.01
N GLU A 161 -9.45 -24.64 -15.73
CA GLU A 161 -10.52 -24.21 -16.64
C GLU A 161 -9.95 -23.55 -17.89
N TYR A 162 -10.40 -24.00 -19.06
CA TYR A 162 -10.16 -23.30 -20.32
C TYR A 162 -11.10 -22.11 -20.45
N VAL A 163 -10.54 -20.92 -20.58
CA VAL A 163 -11.25 -19.64 -20.70
C VAL A 163 -11.16 -19.18 -22.15
N SER A 164 -12.28 -19.22 -22.86
CA SER A 164 -12.34 -18.77 -24.26
C SER A 164 -12.24 -17.25 -24.39
N SER A 165 -11.66 -16.76 -25.48
CA SER A 165 -11.52 -15.32 -25.75
C SER A 165 -12.86 -14.57 -25.65
N GLY A 166 -12.84 -13.42 -24.97
CA GLY A 166 -14.01 -12.61 -24.66
C GLY A 166 -14.68 -12.93 -23.31
N SER A 167 -14.32 -14.04 -22.67
CA SER A 167 -14.91 -14.49 -21.41
C SER A 167 -14.38 -13.73 -20.18
N SER A 168 -14.92 -14.06 -19.00
CA SER A 168 -14.49 -13.58 -17.68
C SER A 168 -14.08 -14.75 -16.79
N PHE A 169 -13.09 -14.56 -15.92
CA PHE A 169 -12.70 -15.56 -14.91
C PHE A 169 -12.38 -14.89 -13.58
N GLY A 170 -12.76 -15.54 -12.47
CA GLY A 170 -12.46 -15.12 -11.11
C GLY A 170 -13.38 -15.85 -10.11
N GLU A 171 -13.37 -15.43 -8.85
CA GLU A 171 -14.11 -16.08 -7.76
C GLU A 171 -15.09 -15.11 -7.05
N PRO A 172 -16.05 -14.49 -7.78
CA PRO A 172 -16.81 -13.32 -7.30
C PRO A 172 -17.66 -13.54 -6.04
N ASP A 173 -18.15 -14.77 -5.82
CA ASP A 173 -18.97 -15.12 -4.66
C ASP A 173 -18.13 -15.47 -3.40
N THR A 174 -16.81 -15.60 -3.54
CA THR A 174 -15.92 -16.14 -2.49
C THR A 174 -14.66 -15.34 -2.22
N ASP A 175 -14.08 -14.62 -3.20
CA ASP A 175 -12.91 -13.77 -2.97
C ASP A 175 -13.34 -12.44 -2.31
N LEU A 176 -12.94 -12.21 -1.06
CA LEU A 176 -13.34 -11.05 -0.28
C LEU A 176 -12.49 -9.80 -0.57
N MET A 177 -11.39 -9.93 -1.30
CA MET A 177 -10.51 -8.82 -1.69
C MET A 177 -10.78 -8.36 -3.12
N TYR A 178 -10.99 -9.30 -4.04
CA TYR A 178 -11.18 -9.07 -5.48
C TYR A 178 -12.47 -9.75 -6.02
N PRO A 179 -13.66 -9.40 -5.50
CA PRO A 179 -14.94 -9.98 -5.93
C PRO A 179 -15.38 -9.56 -7.35
N ILE A 180 -14.62 -8.71 -8.04
CA ILE A 180 -14.88 -8.29 -9.42
C ILE A 180 -13.93 -9.09 -10.33
N PRO A 181 -14.44 -9.99 -11.19
CA PRO A 181 -13.59 -10.68 -12.16
C PRO A 181 -13.25 -9.76 -13.34
N PRO A 182 -12.07 -9.88 -13.95
CA PRO A 182 -11.82 -9.34 -15.28
C PRO A 182 -12.80 -9.92 -16.30
N THR A 183 -13.24 -9.11 -17.25
CA THR A 183 -14.07 -9.51 -18.39
C THR A 183 -13.34 -9.26 -19.70
N ASN A 184 -13.76 -9.86 -20.83
CA ASN A 184 -13.04 -9.73 -22.10
C ASN A 184 -11.55 -10.16 -21.99
N LEU A 185 -11.32 -11.35 -21.45
CA LEU A 185 -10.00 -11.98 -21.38
C LEU A 185 -9.56 -12.51 -22.76
N PRO A 186 -8.24 -12.59 -23.04
CA PRO A 186 -7.73 -13.41 -24.14
C PRO A 186 -8.01 -14.90 -23.88
N GLU A 187 -7.85 -15.74 -24.92
CA GLU A 187 -7.91 -17.19 -24.75
C GLU A 187 -6.77 -17.67 -23.84
N LEU A 188 -7.11 -18.35 -22.75
CA LEU A 188 -6.15 -18.78 -21.73
C LEU A 188 -6.59 -20.05 -20.99
N CYS A 189 -5.64 -20.73 -20.37
CA CYS A 189 -5.91 -21.70 -19.31
C CYS A 189 -5.80 -21.02 -17.95
N ALA A 190 -6.82 -21.17 -17.10
CA ALA A 190 -6.85 -20.69 -15.73
C ALA A 190 -6.69 -21.87 -14.76
N VAL A 191 -5.78 -21.74 -13.79
CA VAL A 191 -5.49 -22.78 -12.79
C VAL A 191 -5.59 -22.17 -11.40
N ILE A 192 -6.13 -22.92 -10.43
CA ILE A 192 -6.09 -22.60 -9.00
C ILE A 192 -5.41 -23.75 -8.27
N ILE A 193 -4.37 -23.42 -7.50
CA ILE A 193 -3.58 -24.35 -6.68
C ILE A 193 -3.72 -23.97 -5.21
N SER A 194 -3.94 -24.94 -4.32
CA SER A 194 -3.74 -24.80 -2.87
C SER A 194 -2.39 -25.37 -2.47
N VAL A 195 -1.70 -24.78 -1.47
CA VAL A 195 -0.43 -25.28 -0.93
C VAL A 195 -0.44 -25.22 0.59
N ALA A 196 -0.37 -26.38 1.24
CA ALA A 196 -0.23 -26.47 2.69
C ALA A 196 1.16 -25.96 3.12
N SER A 197 1.22 -24.73 3.62
CA SER A 197 2.45 -24.03 3.99
C SER A 197 2.96 -24.41 5.39
N SER A 198 2.06 -24.86 6.26
CA SER A 198 2.36 -25.43 7.58
C SER A 198 1.28 -26.46 7.97
N PRO A 199 1.39 -27.14 9.13
CA PRO A 199 0.30 -27.97 9.66
C PRO A 199 -0.99 -27.21 10.04
N ILE A 200 -0.98 -25.88 10.03
CA ILE A 200 -2.12 -25.01 10.43
C ILE A 200 -2.42 -23.88 9.44
N SER A 201 -1.76 -23.85 8.27
CA SER A 201 -1.92 -22.80 7.25
C SER A 201 -1.76 -23.37 5.84
N GLU A 202 -2.47 -22.75 4.90
CA GLU A 202 -2.50 -23.08 3.49
C GLU A 202 -2.69 -21.76 2.74
N TYR A 203 -1.96 -21.54 1.64
CA TYR A 203 -2.20 -20.43 0.72
C TYR A 203 -2.69 -20.98 -0.62
N ARG A 204 -3.50 -20.18 -1.31
CA ARG A 204 -3.94 -20.44 -2.68
C ARG A 204 -3.20 -19.52 -3.64
N PHE A 205 -3.10 -19.94 -4.90
CA PHE A 205 -2.69 -19.05 -5.97
C PHE A 205 -3.36 -19.39 -7.30
N GLY A 206 -3.60 -18.34 -8.09
CA GLY A 206 -4.09 -18.42 -9.45
C GLY A 206 -2.93 -18.40 -10.45
N VAL A 207 -3.12 -19.06 -11.59
CA VAL A 207 -2.25 -18.96 -12.77
C VAL A 207 -3.12 -18.67 -14.00
N PHE A 208 -2.75 -17.68 -14.81
CA PHE A 208 -3.29 -17.44 -16.15
C PHE A 208 -2.21 -17.76 -17.19
N LEU A 209 -2.57 -18.62 -18.15
CA LEU A 209 -1.69 -19.16 -19.18
C LEU A 209 -2.29 -18.84 -20.58
N PRO A 210 -1.97 -17.69 -21.20
CA PRO A 210 -2.53 -17.32 -22.50
C PRO A 210 -2.09 -18.26 -23.63
N ALA A 211 -2.97 -18.49 -24.60
CA ALA A 211 -2.63 -19.23 -25.81
C ALA A 211 -1.49 -18.53 -26.59
N ASP A 212 -1.58 -17.20 -26.75
CA ASP A 212 -0.56 -16.34 -27.35
C ASP A 212 0.47 -15.86 -26.32
N TRP A 213 1.16 -16.80 -25.67
CA TRP A 213 2.19 -16.49 -24.67
C TRP A 213 3.46 -15.88 -25.29
N ASN A 214 3.87 -14.73 -24.78
CA ASN A 214 5.02 -13.95 -25.26
C ASN A 214 6.39 -14.45 -24.71
N GLY A 215 6.41 -15.52 -23.91
CA GLY A 215 7.63 -16.05 -23.27
C GLY A 215 7.97 -15.46 -21.90
N ARG A 216 7.20 -14.48 -21.40
CA ARG A 216 7.44 -13.77 -20.13
C ARG A 216 6.54 -14.26 -19.00
N PHE A 217 7.07 -14.26 -17.78
CA PHE A 217 6.34 -14.53 -16.55
C PHE A 217 6.06 -13.22 -15.81
N LEU A 218 4.91 -13.12 -15.13
CA LEU A 218 4.55 -11.98 -14.28
C LEU A 218 3.93 -12.48 -12.97
N ALA A 219 4.38 -11.96 -11.83
CA ALA A 219 3.66 -12.07 -10.56
C ALA A 219 3.04 -10.72 -10.19
N VAL A 220 1.79 -10.74 -9.71
CA VAL A 220 1.08 -9.53 -9.26
C VAL A 220 0.68 -9.59 -7.78
N GLY A 221 0.86 -8.46 -7.09
CA GLY A 221 0.74 -8.34 -5.63
C GLY A 221 -0.67 -8.11 -5.07
N ASN A 222 -0.73 -7.89 -3.76
CA ASN A 222 -1.95 -7.71 -2.98
C ASN A 222 -2.03 -6.34 -2.28
N GLY A 223 -3.18 -5.97 -1.70
CA GLY A 223 -3.42 -4.65 -1.08
C GLY A 223 -3.81 -4.69 0.40
N GLY A 224 -3.06 -3.99 1.25
CA GLY A 224 -3.28 -3.95 2.71
C GLY A 224 -3.02 -5.29 3.38
N PHE A 225 -3.86 -5.65 4.36
CA PHE A 225 -3.91 -6.96 5.03
C PHE A 225 -4.97 -7.91 4.42
N GLY A 226 -5.51 -7.55 3.25
CA GLY A 226 -6.47 -8.38 2.53
C GLY A 226 -5.84 -9.66 2.00
N GLY A 227 -6.67 -10.69 1.85
CA GLY A 227 -6.32 -11.96 1.25
C GLY A 227 -7.34 -12.36 0.20
N GLY A 228 -6.86 -12.89 -0.91
CA GLY A 228 -7.61 -13.10 -2.15
C GLY A 228 -6.70 -12.98 -3.37
N ILE A 229 -6.99 -13.74 -4.43
CA ILE A 229 -6.18 -13.82 -5.64
C ILE A 229 -6.50 -12.61 -6.51
N ASN A 230 -5.49 -11.83 -6.91
CA ASN A 230 -5.71 -10.58 -7.65
C ASN A 230 -6.05 -10.82 -9.13
N TRP A 231 -7.25 -11.37 -9.37
CA TRP A 231 -7.77 -11.67 -10.71
C TRP A 231 -7.80 -10.45 -11.63
N MET A 232 -7.99 -9.25 -11.08
CA MET A 232 -8.03 -8.00 -11.86
C MET A 232 -6.66 -7.65 -12.45
N ASP A 233 -5.60 -7.58 -11.63
CA ASP A 233 -4.24 -7.33 -12.16
C ASP A 233 -3.72 -8.53 -12.96
N MET A 234 -4.13 -9.76 -12.67
CA MET A 234 -3.86 -10.92 -13.53
C MET A 234 -4.51 -10.75 -14.92
N GLY A 235 -5.75 -10.27 -14.96
CA GLY A 235 -6.49 -9.97 -16.18
C GLY A 235 -5.88 -8.84 -17.01
N ALA A 236 -5.35 -7.80 -16.36
CA ALA A 236 -4.56 -6.77 -17.03
C ALA A 236 -3.22 -7.33 -17.55
N GLY A 237 -2.49 -8.08 -16.71
CA GLY A 237 -1.19 -8.67 -17.05
C GLY A 237 -1.24 -9.61 -18.24
N VAL A 238 -2.27 -10.46 -18.34
CA VAL A 238 -2.36 -11.45 -19.43
C VAL A 238 -2.61 -10.80 -20.81
N ARG A 239 -3.15 -9.57 -20.86
CA ARG A 239 -3.38 -8.83 -22.12
C ARG A 239 -2.11 -8.31 -22.80
N TYR A 240 -1.00 -8.16 -22.05
CA TYR A 240 0.32 -7.95 -22.65
C TYR A 240 1.00 -9.26 -23.09
N GLY A 241 0.33 -10.43 -22.90
CA GLY A 241 0.80 -11.75 -23.32
C GLY A 241 1.65 -12.51 -22.28
N PHE A 242 1.76 -12.02 -21.03
CA PHE A 242 2.45 -12.73 -19.96
C PHE A 242 1.67 -13.97 -19.49
N ALA A 243 2.39 -14.98 -19.02
CA ALA A 243 1.81 -15.94 -18.08
C ALA A 243 1.85 -15.31 -16.68
N VAL A 244 0.71 -15.22 -15.99
CA VAL A 244 0.55 -14.40 -14.78
C VAL A 244 0.18 -15.24 -13.56
N VAL A 245 0.70 -14.90 -12.38
CA VAL A 245 0.30 -15.48 -11.09
C VAL A 245 -0.05 -14.43 -10.04
N SER A 246 -0.93 -14.80 -9.11
CA SER A 246 -1.17 -14.06 -7.86
C SER A 246 -1.61 -15.02 -6.75
N THR A 247 -1.30 -14.70 -5.50
CA THR A 247 -1.64 -15.53 -4.32
C THR A 247 -2.75 -14.89 -3.50
N ASP A 248 -3.50 -15.70 -2.74
CA ASP A 248 -4.41 -15.22 -1.70
C ASP A 248 -3.68 -14.71 -0.43
N THR A 249 -2.36 -14.92 -0.32
CA THR A 249 -1.51 -14.58 0.83
C THR A 249 -1.66 -15.45 2.08
N GLY A 250 -2.38 -16.58 2.01
CA GLY A 250 -2.58 -17.52 3.14
C GLY A 250 -3.92 -17.40 3.86
N HIS A 251 -4.82 -16.54 3.38
CA HIS A 251 -6.15 -16.31 3.93
C HIS A 251 -7.07 -15.62 2.91
N ASN A 252 -8.32 -15.38 3.30
CA ASN A 252 -9.31 -14.69 2.49
C ASN A 252 -9.96 -13.59 3.35
N SER A 253 -9.74 -12.32 3.01
CA SER A 253 -10.25 -11.16 3.76
C SER A 253 -10.22 -9.85 2.96
N THR A 254 -11.06 -8.89 3.34
CA THR A 254 -11.01 -7.51 2.81
C THR A 254 -9.72 -6.80 3.24
N THR A 255 -9.22 -5.86 2.44
CA THR A 255 -7.96 -5.08 2.63
C THR A 255 -7.61 -4.62 4.06
N ALA A 256 -8.58 -4.30 4.90
CA ALA A 256 -8.38 -3.76 6.25
C ALA A 256 -8.70 -4.75 7.39
N ASP A 257 -9.09 -5.99 7.08
CA ASP A 257 -9.40 -7.00 8.09
C ASP A 257 -8.18 -7.84 8.44
N THR A 258 -7.68 -7.65 9.67
CA THR A 258 -6.52 -8.35 10.25
C THR A 258 -6.90 -9.49 11.19
N ARG A 259 -8.19 -9.82 11.37
CA ARG A 259 -8.64 -10.77 12.41
C ARG A 259 -8.15 -12.20 12.20
N TRP A 260 -7.85 -12.56 10.95
CA TRP A 260 -7.26 -13.86 10.57
C TRP A 260 -5.86 -14.08 11.18
N ALA A 261 -5.14 -13.00 11.52
CA ALA A 261 -3.79 -13.08 12.07
C ALA A 261 -3.78 -13.41 13.57
N LEU A 262 -4.88 -13.18 14.30
CA LEU A 262 -4.93 -13.31 15.76
C LEU A 262 -4.54 -14.73 16.21
N ASP A 263 -3.55 -14.81 17.11
CA ASP A 263 -2.95 -16.05 17.61
C ASP A 263 -2.29 -16.94 16.53
N ASN A 264 -2.12 -16.46 15.28
CA ASN A 264 -1.70 -17.27 14.13
C ASN A 264 -0.40 -16.77 13.46
N GLY A 265 0.74 -17.15 14.01
CA GLY A 265 2.07 -16.83 13.46
C GLY A 265 2.37 -17.40 12.07
N GLU A 266 1.70 -18.48 11.67
CA GLU A 266 1.92 -19.12 10.37
C GLU A 266 1.24 -18.34 9.24
N MET A 267 -0.03 -17.93 9.41
CA MET A 267 -0.68 -17.02 8.45
C MET A 267 0.03 -15.65 8.39
N LYS A 268 0.52 -15.11 9.53
CA LYS A 268 1.35 -13.89 9.53
C LYS A 268 2.59 -14.07 8.62
N THR A 269 3.17 -15.27 8.57
CA THR A 269 4.35 -15.62 7.75
C THR A 269 4.01 -15.83 6.27
N ASP A 270 2.85 -16.41 5.97
CA ASP A 270 2.34 -16.55 4.59
C ASP A 270 2.10 -15.20 3.94
N TRP A 271 1.39 -14.28 4.63
CA TRP A 271 1.21 -12.91 4.17
C TRP A 271 2.51 -12.11 4.15
N GLY A 272 3.39 -12.34 5.14
CA GLY A 272 4.69 -11.69 5.25
C GLY A 272 5.56 -11.91 4.00
N TRP A 273 5.72 -13.16 3.57
CA TRP A 273 6.50 -13.48 2.36
C TRP A 273 6.18 -14.86 1.73
N ARG A 274 5.89 -15.87 2.56
CA ARG A 274 6.00 -17.28 2.16
C ARG A 274 4.99 -17.69 1.07
N ALA A 275 3.80 -17.12 1.06
CA ALA A 275 2.79 -17.41 0.04
C ALA A 275 3.19 -16.89 -1.34
N LEU A 276 3.75 -15.67 -1.43
CA LEU A 276 4.21 -15.13 -2.70
C LEU A 276 5.43 -15.88 -3.22
N HIS A 277 6.44 -16.10 -2.38
CA HIS A 277 7.67 -16.81 -2.77
C HIS A 277 7.36 -18.21 -3.36
N GLY A 278 6.56 -19.01 -2.63
CA GLY A 278 6.16 -20.34 -3.11
C GLY A 278 5.25 -20.32 -4.34
N THR A 279 4.44 -19.26 -4.50
CA THR A 279 3.64 -19.01 -5.71
C THR A 279 4.51 -18.69 -6.92
N VAL A 280 5.59 -17.92 -6.75
CA VAL A 280 6.54 -17.60 -7.83
C VAL A 280 7.28 -18.86 -8.28
N GLU A 281 7.86 -19.62 -7.35
CA GLU A 281 8.62 -20.84 -7.68
C GLU A 281 7.75 -21.96 -8.28
N THR A 282 6.56 -22.19 -7.71
CA THR A 282 5.63 -23.18 -8.26
C THR A 282 5.04 -22.68 -9.59
N GLY A 283 4.71 -21.38 -9.69
CA GLY A 283 4.21 -20.74 -10.90
C GLY A 283 5.16 -20.86 -12.08
N LYS A 284 6.46 -20.55 -11.90
CA LYS A 284 7.50 -20.73 -12.92
C LYS A 284 7.56 -22.18 -13.44
N SER A 285 7.42 -23.14 -12.52
CA SER A 285 7.46 -24.58 -12.83
C SER A 285 6.24 -25.02 -13.65
N LEU A 286 5.03 -24.57 -13.27
CA LEU A 286 3.78 -24.82 -13.99
C LEU A 286 3.81 -24.21 -15.40
N VAL A 287 4.24 -22.95 -15.52
CA VAL A 287 4.39 -22.23 -16.80
C VAL A 287 5.35 -22.94 -17.73
N THR A 288 6.55 -23.28 -17.25
CA THR A 288 7.58 -23.97 -18.04
C THR A 288 7.09 -25.33 -18.56
N THR A 289 6.27 -26.01 -17.76
CA THR A 289 5.68 -27.32 -18.10
C THR A 289 4.59 -27.19 -19.16
N TYR A 290 3.61 -26.29 -18.96
CA TYR A 290 2.47 -26.10 -19.86
C TYR A 290 2.88 -25.78 -21.31
N TYR A 291 3.84 -24.86 -21.47
CA TYR A 291 4.35 -24.45 -22.79
C TYR A 291 5.49 -25.33 -23.34
N ALA A 292 6.00 -26.27 -22.54
CA ALA A 292 7.21 -27.06 -22.81
C ALA A 292 8.42 -26.20 -23.25
N LYS A 293 8.57 -25.01 -22.65
CA LYS A 293 9.54 -23.96 -23.01
C LYS A 293 10.00 -23.22 -21.75
N PRO A 294 11.27 -22.79 -21.66
CA PRO A 294 11.72 -21.94 -20.56
C PRO A 294 11.04 -20.57 -20.62
N ILE A 295 10.80 -19.98 -19.45
CA ILE A 295 10.53 -18.55 -19.31
C ILE A 295 11.76 -17.78 -19.80
N SER A 296 11.56 -16.78 -20.65
CA SER A 296 12.64 -15.95 -21.20
C SER A 296 13.00 -14.81 -20.25
N HIS A 297 11.98 -14.17 -19.65
CA HIS A 297 12.14 -13.10 -18.65
C HIS A 297 11.02 -13.17 -17.60
N SER A 298 11.36 -12.86 -16.35
CA SER A 298 10.47 -12.91 -15.18
C SER A 298 10.22 -11.50 -14.62
N TYR A 299 8.98 -11.15 -14.30
CA TYR A 299 8.60 -9.80 -13.87
C TYR A 299 7.71 -9.78 -12.63
N TYR A 300 7.73 -8.66 -11.91
CA TYR A 300 6.82 -8.35 -10.82
C TYR A 300 6.12 -7.01 -11.04
N ASN A 301 4.83 -6.92 -10.70
CA ASN A 301 4.08 -5.65 -10.63
C ASN A 301 3.16 -5.64 -9.40
N GLY A 302 3.37 -4.69 -8.48
CA GLY A 302 2.54 -4.56 -7.29
C GLY A 302 2.60 -3.17 -6.67
N CYS A 303 1.53 -2.73 -6.03
CA CYS A 303 1.47 -1.45 -5.31
C CYS A 303 1.06 -1.63 -3.84
N SER A 304 1.40 -0.71 -2.95
CA SER A 304 1.08 -0.76 -1.51
C SER A 304 1.75 -1.96 -0.83
N THR A 305 0.98 -2.89 -0.24
CA THR A 305 1.47 -4.22 0.18
C THR A 305 2.13 -4.98 -0.97
N GLY A 306 1.70 -4.81 -2.22
CA GLY A 306 2.37 -5.31 -3.41
C GLY A 306 3.76 -4.68 -3.60
N GLY A 307 3.91 -3.39 -3.33
CA GLY A 307 5.22 -2.73 -3.35
C GLY A 307 6.17 -3.32 -2.29
N ARG A 308 5.66 -3.56 -1.07
CA ARG A 308 6.37 -4.29 0.00
C ARG A 308 6.75 -5.72 -0.42
N GLN A 309 5.79 -6.45 -0.99
CA GLN A 309 5.95 -7.84 -1.45
C GLN A 309 7.06 -7.97 -2.50
N GLY A 310 7.06 -7.11 -3.53
CA GLY A 310 8.10 -7.11 -4.57
C GLY A 310 9.50 -6.83 -4.03
N LEU A 311 9.63 -5.86 -3.11
CA LEU A 311 10.90 -5.58 -2.43
C LEU A 311 11.34 -6.77 -1.54
N LYS A 312 10.41 -7.38 -0.79
CA LYS A 312 10.72 -8.53 0.08
C LYS A 312 11.14 -9.77 -0.71
N GLU A 313 10.50 -10.03 -1.84
CA GLU A 313 10.87 -11.17 -2.70
C GLU A 313 12.28 -10.99 -3.27
N VAL A 314 12.68 -9.78 -3.69
CA VAL A 314 14.07 -9.49 -4.14
C VAL A 314 15.12 -9.72 -3.04
N GLN A 315 14.75 -9.54 -1.76
CA GLN A 315 15.64 -9.81 -0.62
C GLN A 315 15.77 -11.31 -0.30
N ILE A 316 14.76 -12.12 -0.64
CA ILE A 316 14.70 -13.56 -0.36
C ILE A 316 15.27 -14.37 -1.55
N SER A 317 14.80 -14.05 -2.75
CA SER A 317 15.22 -14.59 -4.04
C SER A 317 15.50 -13.41 -4.99
N PRO A 318 16.74 -12.87 -5.01
CA PRO A 318 17.12 -11.84 -5.98
C PRO A 318 17.06 -12.35 -7.43
N ASP A 319 16.97 -13.67 -7.62
CA ASP A 319 16.73 -14.37 -8.87
C ASP A 319 15.24 -14.62 -9.21
N SER A 320 14.29 -14.14 -8.40
CA SER A 320 12.87 -14.34 -8.69
C SER A 320 12.38 -13.58 -9.93
N PHE A 321 12.91 -12.38 -10.16
CA PHE A 321 12.51 -11.48 -11.25
C PHE A 321 13.70 -10.78 -11.90
N ASP A 322 13.60 -10.51 -13.20
CA ASP A 322 14.52 -9.68 -13.98
C ASP A 322 14.07 -8.21 -13.99
N GLY A 323 12.76 -7.97 -13.95
CA GLY A 323 12.16 -6.63 -13.83
C GLY A 323 11.18 -6.55 -12.65
N VAL A 324 11.32 -5.56 -11.78
CA VAL A 324 10.47 -5.34 -10.60
C VAL A 324 9.86 -3.95 -10.59
N LEU A 325 8.53 -3.89 -10.70
CA LEU A 325 7.73 -2.65 -10.62
C LEU A 325 7.01 -2.58 -9.28
N VAL A 326 7.37 -1.59 -8.45
CA VAL A 326 6.83 -1.42 -7.08
C VAL A 326 6.22 -0.03 -6.88
N GLY A 327 4.91 0.01 -6.69
CA GLY A 327 4.15 1.22 -6.40
C GLY A 327 3.98 1.47 -4.91
N ALA A 328 4.08 2.74 -4.49
CA ALA A 328 3.79 3.24 -3.14
C ALA A 328 4.12 2.24 -1.99
N PRO A 329 5.36 1.73 -1.91
CA PRO A 329 5.62 0.48 -1.21
C PRO A 329 5.44 0.61 0.30
N ALA A 330 4.59 -0.23 0.89
CA ALA A 330 4.38 -0.34 2.33
C ALA A 330 5.54 -1.10 3.03
N TRP A 331 6.79 -0.79 2.67
CA TRP A 331 7.96 -1.64 2.93
C TRP A 331 8.31 -1.78 4.42
N TYR A 332 8.15 -0.70 5.20
CA TYR A 332 8.54 -0.66 6.61
C TYR A 332 7.40 -1.02 7.57
N THR A 333 6.76 -2.18 7.39
CA THR A 333 5.54 -2.64 8.12
C THR A 333 5.55 -2.30 9.62
N THR A 334 6.65 -2.62 10.32
CA THR A 334 6.82 -2.36 11.76
C THR A 334 6.71 -0.90 12.15
N ARG A 335 7.23 0.02 11.33
CA ARG A 335 7.20 1.48 11.56
C ARG A 335 5.95 2.14 10.98
N LEU A 336 5.55 1.76 9.76
CA LEU A 336 4.39 2.29 9.06
C LEU A 336 3.09 2.03 9.83
N ASN A 337 2.82 0.76 10.19
CA ASN A 337 1.55 0.41 10.82
C ASN A 337 1.48 0.88 12.28
N THR A 338 2.61 0.95 12.99
CA THR A 338 2.62 1.58 14.32
C THR A 338 2.45 3.11 14.24
N TRP A 339 3.01 3.77 13.23
CA TRP A 339 2.76 5.19 12.94
C TRP A 339 1.29 5.48 12.58
N VAL A 340 0.64 4.65 11.76
CA VAL A 340 -0.81 4.79 11.45
C VAL A 340 -1.68 4.76 12.71
N CYS A 341 -1.27 3.99 13.75
CA CYS A 341 -1.94 4.05 15.05
C CYS A 341 -1.53 5.29 15.88
N LYS A 342 -0.25 5.70 15.85
CA LYS A 342 0.23 6.94 16.49
C LYS A 342 -0.51 8.19 15.96
N VAL A 343 -0.81 8.25 14.66
CA VAL A 343 -1.55 9.36 14.01
C VAL A 343 -2.89 9.64 14.71
N ALA A 344 -3.61 8.60 15.12
CA ALA A 344 -4.85 8.76 15.86
C ALA A 344 -4.66 9.46 17.22
N THR A 345 -3.52 9.26 17.88
CA THR A 345 -3.24 9.93 19.17
C THR A 345 -3.09 11.44 19.01
N TYR A 346 -2.76 11.93 17.82
CA TYR A 346 -2.82 13.35 17.48
C TYR A 346 -4.28 13.81 17.39
N ASN A 347 -5.13 13.14 16.60
CA ASN A 347 -6.46 13.64 16.27
C ASN A 347 -7.61 13.33 17.28
N TRP A 348 -7.47 12.31 18.14
CA TRP A 348 -8.56 11.81 19.01
C TRP A 348 -8.35 12.06 20.51
N PRO A 349 -9.43 12.19 21.32
CA PRO A 349 -10.84 12.04 20.94
C PRO A 349 -11.49 13.30 20.35
N ALA A 350 -12.56 13.12 19.57
CA ALA A 350 -13.24 14.20 18.82
C ALA A 350 -13.91 15.31 19.65
N ASN A 351 -13.94 15.19 20.98
CA ASN A 351 -14.39 16.26 21.88
C ASN A 351 -13.25 17.19 22.35
N GLU A 352 -12.01 16.95 21.92
CA GLU A 352 -10.86 17.83 22.21
C GLU A 352 -10.67 18.89 21.13
N PRO A 353 -10.21 20.11 21.46
CA PRO A 353 -10.03 21.20 20.48
C PRO A 353 -9.10 20.88 19.30
N LYS A 354 -8.21 19.88 19.46
CA LYS A 354 -7.24 19.42 18.46
C LYS A 354 -7.85 18.64 17.28
N HIS A 355 -9.13 18.27 17.36
CA HIS A 355 -9.76 17.37 16.42
C HIS A 355 -10.05 18.03 15.07
N ILE A 356 -9.47 17.48 14.01
CA ILE A 356 -9.82 17.70 12.61
C ILE A 356 -10.84 16.62 12.22
N ASP A 357 -12.07 17.04 11.90
CA ASP A 357 -13.05 16.18 11.25
C ASP A 357 -12.61 15.97 9.79
N TRP A 358 -12.65 14.74 9.29
CA TRP A 358 -12.12 14.43 7.95
C TRP A 358 -12.84 15.16 6.80
N HIS A 359 -14.08 15.64 7.00
CA HIS A 359 -14.76 16.46 5.99
C HIS A 359 -14.13 17.85 5.80
N THR A 360 -13.28 18.32 6.74
CA THR A 360 -12.53 19.57 6.57
C THR A 360 -11.21 19.38 5.82
N LEU A 361 -10.80 18.15 5.51
CA LEU A 361 -9.55 17.89 4.78
C LEU A 361 -9.56 18.44 3.34
N PRO A 362 -10.59 18.24 2.50
CA PRO A 362 -10.62 18.80 1.14
C PRO A 362 -10.49 20.34 1.05
N PRO A 363 -11.18 21.15 1.88
CA PRO A 363 -10.95 22.60 1.87
C PRO A 363 -9.57 23.00 2.44
N ILE A 364 -8.98 22.22 3.36
CA ILE A 364 -7.57 22.45 3.78
C ILE A 364 -6.63 22.17 2.60
N GLY A 365 -6.79 21.03 1.91
CA GLY A 365 -6.01 20.68 0.71
C GLY A 365 -6.12 21.73 -0.39
N SER A 366 -7.33 22.25 -0.62
CA SER A 366 -7.57 23.36 -1.56
C SER A 366 -6.75 24.62 -1.23
N GLU A 367 -6.66 25.00 0.05
CA GLU A 367 -5.85 26.14 0.50
C GLU A 367 -4.34 25.83 0.49
N VAL A 368 -3.94 24.58 0.76
CA VAL A 368 -2.54 24.12 0.66
C VAL A 368 -2.05 24.12 -0.79
N VAL A 369 -2.86 23.64 -1.74
CA VAL A 369 -2.60 23.78 -3.18
C VAL A 369 -2.48 25.25 -3.56
N ARG A 370 -3.42 26.11 -3.13
CA ARG A 370 -3.37 27.57 -3.37
C ARG A 370 -2.13 28.27 -2.77
N GLN A 371 -1.39 27.63 -1.87
CA GLN A 371 -0.13 28.14 -1.31
C GLN A 371 1.14 27.60 -2.00
N CYS A 372 1.04 26.54 -2.80
CA CYS A 372 2.18 25.74 -3.26
C CYS A 372 2.12 25.25 -4.73
N ASP A 373 1.06 25.57 -5.46
CA ASP A 373 0.93 25.33 -6.91
C ASP A 373 2.09 25.98 -7.70
N ASP A 374 2.37 27.26 -7.45
CA ASP A 374 3.35 28.06 -8.22
C ASP A 374 4.84 27.74 -7.98
N LEU A 375 5.15 26.73 -7.16
CA LEU A 375 6.53 26.34 -6.81
C LEU A 375 7.32 25.79 -7.99
N ASP A 376 6.68 25.17 -8.98
CA ASP A 376 7.34 24.68 -10.21
C ASP A 376 7.40 25.74 -11.34
N GLY A 377 6.80 26.91 -11.11
CA GLY A 377 6.65 28.00 -12.08
C GLY A 377 5.35 27.98 -12.89
N VAL A 378 4.44 27.04 -12.63
CA VAL A 378 3.13 26.90 -13.28
C VAL A 378 2.01 27.08 -12.24
N THR A 379 0.83 27.56 -12.66
CA THR A 379 -0.34 27.67 -11.78
C THR A 379 -1.48 26.92 -12.43
N ASP A 380 -1.63 25.63 -12.08
CA ASP A 380 -2.56 24.73 -12.76
C ASP A 380 -3.33 23.77 -11.82
N GLY A 381 -3.16 23.95 -10.51
CA GLY A 381 -3.83 23.22 -9.43
C GLY A 381 -3.03 22.03 -8.87
N ILE A 382 -1.74 21.90 -9.20
CA ILE A 382 -0.96 20.68 -8.93
C ILE A 382 0.37 21.05 -8.28
N ILE A 383 0.55 20.67 -7.01
CA ILE A 383 1.84 20.80 -6.33
C ILE A 383 2.82 19.78 -6.90
N SER A 384 3.65 20.18 -7.86
CA SER A 384 4.69 19.31 -8.46
C SER A 384 5.96 19.21 -7.62
N LEU A 385 6.18 20.16 -6.70
CA LEU A 385 7.34 20.19 -5.80
C LEU A 385 6.90 20.27 -4.31
N PRO A 386 6.13 19.28 -3.80
CA PRO A 386 5.56 19.33 -2.46
C PRO A 386 6.59 19.16 -1.34
N ASP A 387 7.81 18.71 -1.66
CA ASP A 387 8.96 18.72 -0.75
C ASP A 387 9.43 20.15 -0.42
N GLN A 388 9.14 21.12 -1.31
CA GLN A 388 9.46 22.54 -1.16
C GLN A 388 8.27 23.36 -0.62
N CYS A 389 7.10 22.74 -0.42
CA CYS A 389 5.90 23.40 0.07
C CYS A 389 5.96 23.73 1.57
N ASN A 390 6.35 24.96 1.90
CA ASN A 390 6.31 25.49 3.27
C ASN A 390 4.92 26.06 3.59
N VAL A 391 4.00 25.18 4.01
CA VAL A 391 2.60 25.52 4.35
C VAL A 391 2.51 26.70 5.34
N ASN A 392 1.79 27.74 4.95
CA ASN A 392 1.48 28.89 5.77
C ASN A 392 0.27 28.61 6.68
N TYR A 393 0.54 28.07 7.87
CA TYR A 393 -0.49 27.80 8.88
C TYR A 393 -1.26 29.05 9.34
N ASP A 394 -0.71 30.27 9.19
CA ASP A 394 -1.44 31.49 9.57
C ASP A 394 -2.59 31.79 8.60
N ALA A 395 -2.49 31.34 7.34
CA ALA A 395 -3.57 31.37 6.35
C ALA A 395 -4.59 30.22 6.50
N LEU A 396 -4.29 29.24 7.37
CA LEU A 396 -5.24 28.21 7.80
C LEU A 396 -5.97 28.55 9.11
N ARG A 397 -5.48 29.54 9.88
CA ARG A 397 -6.05 29.87 11.19
C ARG A 397 -7.35 30.67 11.08
N CYS A 398 -8.32 30.36 11.94
CA CYS A 398 -9.51 31.19 12.11
C CYS A 398 -9.18 32.65 12.46
N SER A 399 -9.83 33.58 11.76
CA SER A 399 -9.74 35.02 11.99
C SER A 399 -11.11 35.68 11.91
N ASP A 400 -11.45 36.47 12.93
CA ASP A 400 -12.63 37.37 12.90
C ASP A 400 -12.40 38.60 11.99
N ASP A 401 -11.18 38.80 11.45
CA ASP A 401 -10.82 39.97 10.65
C ASP A 401 -11.34 39.88 9.20
N SER A 402 -12.62 40.21 9.06
CA SER A 402 -13.31 40.41 7.79
C SER A 402 -12.72 41.49 6.86
N SER A 403 -11.65 42.20 7.24
CA SER A 403 -10.91 43.07 6.31
C SER A 403 -9.97 42.31 5.35
N ASN A 404 -9.81 41.00 5.56
CA ASN A 404 -9.25 40.01 4.63
C ASN A 404 -7.89 40.38 4.01
N THR A 405 -6.82 40.19 4.79
CA THR A 405 -5.43 40.41 4.35
C THR A 405 -4.56 39.15 4.37
N ILE A 406 -5.15 37.95 4.52
CA ILE A 406 -4.41 36.68 4.68
C ILE A 406 -4.93 35.61 3.71
N SER A 407 -6.17 35.15 3.87
CA SER A 407 -6.84 34.20 2.96
C SER A 407 -8.35 34.23 3.17
N ASP A 408 -9.12 33.86 2.13
CA ASP A 408 -10.57 33.62 2.27
C ASP A 408 -10.83 32.44 3.24
N PHE A 409 -9.97 31.42 3.22
CA PHE A 409 -10.06 30.23 4.08
C PHE A 409 -10.08 30.58 5.58
N ALA A 410 -9.25 31.54 6.01
CA ALA A 410 -9.17 32.01 7.40
C ALA A 410 -10.49 32.60 7.93
N THR A 411 -11.38 33.05 7.05
CA THR A 411 -12.72 33.57 7.38
C THR A 411 -13.85 32.56 7.16
N SER A 412 -13.51 31.34 6.73
CA SER A 412 -14.48 30.27 6.43
C SER A 412 -14.84 29.44 7.66
N ASN A 413 -15.98 28.74 7.61
CA ASN A 413 -16.36 27.77 8.65
C ASN A 413 -15.43 26.53 8.74
N ASN A 414 -14.45 26.39 7.84
CA ASN A 414 -13.47 25.30 7.82
C ASN A 414 -12.11 25.71 8.40
N CYS A 415 -11.97 26.97 8.86
CA CYS A 415 -10.75 27.48 9.46
C CYS A 415 -10.32 26.66 10.69
N LEU A 416 -9.02 26.66 10.97
CA LEU A 416 -8.44 25.86 12.04
C LEU A 416 -8.13 26.69 13.29
N ASN A 417 -8.30 26.10 14.47
CA ASN A 417 -7.71 26.62 15.70
C ASN A 417 -6.27 26.11 15.89
N ASP A 418 -5.50 26.72 16.80
CA ASP A 418 -4.07 26.37 16.99
C ASP A 418 -3.83 24.88 17.29
N ALA A 419 -4.73 24.22 18.02
CA ALA A 419 -4.59 22.79 18.32
C ALA A 419 -4.87 21.89 17.11
N GLN A 420 -5.76 22.31 16.19
CA GLN A 420 -5.94 21.65 14.89
C GLN A 420 -4.75 21.89 13.98
N ILE A 421 -4.18 23.10 13.97
CA ILE A 421 -2.93 23.43 13.27
C ILE A 421 -1.78 22.54 13.77
N ASP A 422 -1.68 22.30 15.07
CA ASP A 422 -0.68 21.40 15.65
C ASP A 422 -0.93 19.92 15.29
N THR A 423 -2.19 19.47 15.19
CA THR A 423 -2.54 18.14 14.63
C THR A 423 -2.09 18.02 13.17
N LEU A 424 -2.43 19.01 12.32
CA LEU A 424 -2.07 19.02 10.91
C LEU A 424 -0.55 19.05 10.71
N ARG A 425 0.19 19.84 11.51
CA ARG A 425 1.65 19.88 11.46
C ARG A 425 2.27 18.51 11.76
N GLN A 426 1.71 17.75 12.72
CA GLN A 426 2.19 16.40 13.04
C GLN A 426 1.98 15.40 11.89
N MET A 427 0.96 15.59 11.03
CA MET A 427 0.79 14.77 9.82
C MET A 427 1.97 14.97 8.85
N TYR A 428 2.40 16.22 8.63
CA TYR A 428 3.49 16.56 7.72
C TYR A 428 4.90 16.30 8.29
N THR A 429 5.12 16.48 9.61
CA THR A 429 6.45 16.21 10.20
C THR A 429 6.75 14.73 10.39
N GLY A 430 5.71 13.89 10.47
CA GLY A 430 5.81 12.48 10.81
C GLY A 430 6.13 12.26 12.29
N PHE A 431 6.54 11.03 12.61
CA PHE A 431 6.79 10.59 13.99
C PHE A 431 8.29 10.50 14.29
N THR A 432 8.69 11.15 15.38
CA THR A 432 10.04 11.12 15.96
C THR A 432 9.93 10.64 17.40
N LEU A 433 10.88 9.84 17.87
CA LEU A 433 10.95 9.44 19.29
C LEU A 433 11.56 10.56 20.12
N ASP A 434 10.78 11.15 21.03
CA ASP A 434 11.25 12.18 21.97
C ASP A 434 12.44 11.71 22.85
N SER A 435 12.56 10.39 23.04
CA SER A 435 13.58 9.74 23.85
C SER A 435 14.94 9.56 23.17
N THR A 436 15.01 9.59 21.83
CA THR A 436 16.24 9.35 21.06
C THR A 436 16.52 10.42 20.00
N GLY A 437 15.52 11.20 19.60
CA GLY A 437 15.58 12.09 18.42
C GLY A 437 15.46 11.36 17.09
N GLU A 438 15.23 10.04 17.08
CA GLU A 438 15.14 9.27 15.84
C GLU A 438 13.82 9.51 15.10
N ARG A 439 13.88 9.83 13.81
CA ARG A 439 12.71 9.83 12.92
C ARG A 439 12.31 8.38 12.62
N VAL A 440 11.16 7.97 13.15
CA VAL A 440 10.58 6.64 12.98
C VAL A 440 9.98 6.51 11.59
N MET A 441 9.05 7.41 11.27
CA MET A 441 8.40 7.54 9.96
C MET A 441 8.41 9.01 9.55
N PRO A 442 8.75 9.34 8.29
CA PRO A 442 8.52 10.67 7.77
C PRO A 442 7.01 10.95 7.67
N GLY A 443 6.64 12.22 7.57
CA GLY A 443 5.24 12.62 7.41
C GLY A 443 4.78 12.59 5.97
N LEU A 444 3.48 12.78 5.81
CA LEU A 444 2.83 12.95 4.51
C LEU A 444 3.30 14.26 3.85
N LEU A 445 3.17 14.34 2.52
CA LEU A 445 3.51 15.54 1.77
C LEU A 445 2.27 16.45 1.61
N PRO A 446 2.46 17.79 1.55
CA PRO A 446 1.40 18.72 1.17
C PRO A 446 0.75 18.37 -0.17
N GLY A 447 -0.58 18.48 -0.26
CA GLY A 447 -1.40 18.04 -1.39
C GLY A 447 -2.02 16.65 -1.19
N SER A 448 -1.77 15.98 -0.04
CA SER A 448 -2.32 14.66 0.28
C SER A 448 -3.57 14.70 1.18
N GLU A 449 -4.03 15.91 1.53
CA GLU A 449 -5.00 16.17 2.60
C GLU A 449 -6.32 15.43 2.33
N ASP A 450 -6.85 15.53 1.12
CA ASP A 450 -8.03 14.80 0.63
C ASP A 450 -7.97 13.28 0.77
N GLN A 451 -6.80 12.67 0.96
CA GLN A 451 -6.65 11.23 1.23
C GLN A 451 -6.35 10.91 2.70
N MET A 452 -6.03 11.90 3.56
CA MET A 452 -5.79 11.69 4.99
C MET A 452 -7.02 11.14 5.74
N TYR A 453 -8.22 11.13 5.15
CA TYR A 453 -9.39 10.44 5.71
C TYR A 453 -9.13 8.94 5.93
N THR A 454 -8.23 8.31 5.15
CA THR A 454 -7.77 6.92 5.32
C THR A 454 -7.06 6.66 6.66
N LEU A 455 -6.61 7.72 7.31
CA LEU A 455 -6.02 7.72 8.65
C LEU A 455 -6.99 8.26 9.71
N LEU A 456 -7.80 9.27 9.37
CA LEU A 456 -8.57 10.07 10.34
C LEU A 456 -10.08 9.75 10.46
N ASN A 457 -10.69 9.05 9.49
CA ASN A 457 -12.14 8.73 9.47
C ASN A 457 -12.51 7.51 10.35
N TYR A 458 -12.01 7.47 11.59
CA TYR A 458 -12.21 6.36 12.53
C TYR A 458 -12.27 6.87 13.97
N SER A 459 -13.18 6.37 14.80
CA SER A 459 -13.41 6.85 16.18
C SER A 459 -12.41 6.36 17.24
N ASP A 460 -11.35 5.68 16.83
CA ASP A 460 -10.17 5.33 17.63
C ASP A 460 -8.95 5.50 16.73
N ALA A 461 -8.46 4.44 16.08
CA ALA A 461 -7.44 4.52 15.03
C ALA A 461 -7.82 3.75 13.76
N SER A 462 -7.20 4.13 12.63
CA SER A 462 -7.36 3.44 11.34
C SER A 462 -7.01 1.95 11.46
N PRO A 463 -7.81 1.03 10.86
CA PRO A 463 -7.65 -0.41 11.00
C PRO A 463 -6.29 -0.90 10.51
N TYR A 464 -5.64 -0.21 9.57
CA TYR A 464 -4.29 -0.54 9.12
C TYR A 464 -3.24 -0.43 10.24
N GLY A 465 -3.42 0.45 11.23
CA GLY A 465 -2.52 0.51 12.40
C GLY A 465 -3.08 -0.23 13.62
N LEU A 466 -4.36 -0.04 13.90
CA LEU A 466 -5.03 -0.62 15.06
C LEU A 466 -5.20 -2.15 14.95
N GLY A 467 -5.52 -2.64 13.75
CA GLY A 467 -5.65 -4.06 13.45
C GLY A 467 -4.30 -4.78 13.52
N TYR A 468 -3.23 -4.15 13.03
CA TYR A 468 -1.86 -4.64 13.17
C TYR A 468 -1.46 -4.79 14.65
N ILE A 469 -1.60 -3.73 15.46
CA ILE A 469 -1.23 -3.81 16.89
C ILE A 469 -2.06 -4.87 17.63
N ARG A 470 -3.38 -4.94 17.36
CA ARG A 470 -4.29 -5.93 17.97
C ARG A 470 -3.97 -7.38 17.59
N ASN A 471 -3.78 -7.69 16.31
CA ASN A 471 -3.83 -9.07 15.79
C ASN A 471 -2.52 -9.56 15.15
N PHE A 472 -1.59 -8.67 14.77
CA PHE A 472 -0.24 -9.08 14.37
C PHE A 472 0.72 -9.07 15.56
N LEU A 473 0.69 -8.00 16.36
CA LEU A 473 1.75 -7.71 17.32
C LEU A 473 1.49 -8.18 18.76
N LEU A 474 0.32 -7.84 19.32
CA LEU A 474 0.02 -8.09 20.74
C LEU A 474 -0.85 -9.33 21.00
N ASP A 475 -1.45 -9.89 19.95
CA ASP A 475 -2.51 -10.89 20.00
C ASP A 475 -3.58 -10.56 21.08
N ASN A 476 -3.99 -9.28 21.08
CA ASN A 476 -4.90 -8.67 22.04
C ASN A 476 -5.95 -7.81 21.30
N PRO A 477 -7.14 -8.35 20.99
CA PRO A 477 -8.18 -7.63 20.27
C PRO A 477 -8.83 -6.47 21.07
N LEU A 478 -8.50 -6.32 22.36
CA LEU A 478 -9.07 -5.29 23.24
C LEU A 478 -8.20 -4.03 23.36
N PHE A 479 -7.00 -4.01 22.77
CA PHE A 479 -6.12 -2.82 22.75
C PHE A 479 -6.82 -1.62 22.08
N GLN A 480 -6.67 -0.42 22.62
CA GLN A 480 -7.20 0.84 22.05
C GLN A 480 -6.05 1.80 21.72
N ALA A 481 -6.21 2.69 20.74
CA ALA A 481 -5.15 3.64 20.35
C ALA A 481 -4.72 4.57 21.52
N SER A 482 -5.63 4.86 22.46
CA SER A 482 -5.35 5.58 23.70
C SER A 482 -4.35 4.87 24.66
N GLN A 483 -3.99 3.60 24.39
CA GLN A 483 -2.96 2.86 25.11
C GLN A 483 -1.58 2.87 24.41
N TYR A 484 -1.48 3.48 23.23
CA TYR A 484 -0.25 3.55 22.45
C TYR A 484 0.85 4.30 23.23
N ASN A 485 2.04 3.72 23.22
CA ASN A 485 3.28 4.31 23.73
C ASN A 485 4.47 3.66 23.01
N ASP A 486 5.65 4.24 23.14
CA ASP A 486 6.83 3.89 22.32
C ASP A 486 7.30 2.42 22.48
N SER A 487 6.91 1.71 23.54
CA SER A 487 7.18 0.26 23.65
C SER A 487 6.44 -0.58 22.60
N ILE A 488 5.35 -0.06 22.01
CA ILE A 488 4.65 -0.70 20.89
C ILE A 488 5.51 -0.70 19.62
N LEU A 489 6.23 0.39 19.34
CA LEU A 489 7.20 0.45 18.25
C LEU A 489 8.38 -0.49 18.52
N GLN A 490 8.98 -0.40 19.72
CA GLN A 490 10.12 -1.23 20.10
C GLN A 490 9.79 -2.73 20.02
N LEU A 491 8.57 -3.13 20.39
CA LEU A 491 8.10 -4.51 20.24
C LEU A 491 7.85 -4.87 18.77
N ALA A 492 7.32 -3.97 17.95
CA ALA A 492 7.14 -4.21 16.52
C ALA A 492 8.48 -4.49 15.83
N GLU A 493 9.48 -3.65 16.06
CA GLU A 493 10.83 -3.80 15.49
C GLU A 493 11.57 -5.02 16.03
N ALA A 494 11.37 -5.39 17.30
CA ALA A 494 12.00 -6.57 17.90
C ALA A 494 11.35 -7.91 17.49
N VAL A 495 10.14 -7.90 16.92
CA VAL A 495 9.37 -9.10 16.55
C VAL A 495 9.25 -9.29 15.03
N ASP A 496 9.13 -8.20 14.26
CA ASP A 496 8.69 -8.16 12.85
C ASP A 496 7.66 -9.26 12.50
N PRO A 497 6.40 -9.15 12.97
CA PRO A 497 5.41 -10.21 12.88
C PRO A 497 5.23 -10.75 11.45
N GLY A 498 5.67 -12.00 11.22
CA GLY A 498 5.64 -12.67 9.92
C GLY A 498 6.87 -12.48 9.04
N ASN A 499 7.94 -11.84 9.53
CA ASN A 499 9.10 -11.40 8.73
C ASN A 499 8.64 -10.54 7.53
N ALA A 500 7.72 -9.61 7.77
CA ALA A 500 7.00 -8.87 6.74
C ALA A 500 7.69 -7.57 6.32
N THR A 501 8.58 -7.02 7.14
CA THR A 501 9.32 -5.79 6.82
C THR A 501 10.35 -6.06 5.72
N ALA A 502 10.49 -5.13 4.78
CA ALA A 502 11.37 -5.26 3.62
C ALA A 502 12.54 -4.25 3.67
N ASP A 503 13.30 -4.22 4.78
CA ASP A 503 14.32 -3.21 5.07
C ASP A 503 15.78 -3.64 4.85
N ASP A 504 16.05 -4.74 4.12
CA ASP A 504 17.39 -4.99 3.57
C ASP A 504 17.62 -4.15 2.30
N TYR A 505 18.58 -3.23 2.38
CA TYR A 505 18.94 -2.29 1.32
C TYR A 505 20.12 -2.75 0.46
N ASN A 506 20.65 -3.96 0.68
CA ASN A 506 21.79 -4.53 -0.06
C ASN A 506 21.31 -5.35 -1.27
N LEU A 507 20.90 -4.65 -2.33
CA LEU A 507 20.43 -5.24 -3.59
C LEU A 507 21.59 -5.66 -4.52
N THR A 508 22.81 -5.85 -4.00
CA THR A 508 24.01 -6.23 -4.76
C THR A 508 23.77 -7.46 -5.64
N THR A 509 23.20 -8.54 -5.09
CA THR A 509 22.95 -9.78 -5.84
C THR A 509 21.94 -9.58 -6.98
N PHE A 510 20.93 -8.73 -6.78
CA PHE A 510 19.92 -8.39 -7.79
C PHE A 510 20.52 -7.53 -8.92
N ARG A 511 21.31 -6.50 -8.56
CA ARG A 511 22.07 -5.65 -9.50
C ARG A 511 23.03 -6.47 -10.35
N ASP A 512 23.85 -7.32 -9.70
CA ASP A 512 24.99 -7.97 -10.37
C ASP A 512 24.57 -9.11 -11.31
N ARG A 513 23.34 -9.64 -11.19
CA ARG A 513 22.71 -10.50 -12.20
C ARG A 513 21.95 -9.74 -13.29
N GLY A 514 21.97 -8.41 -13.26
CA GLY A 514 21.38 -7.52 -14.27
C GLY A 514 19.96 -7.01 -13.99
N GLY A 515 19.35 -7.40 -12.86
CA GLY A 515 17.95 -7.09 -12.52
C GLY A 515 17.65 -5.59 -12.48
N LYS A 516 16.45 -5.21 -12.93
CA LYS A 516 15.98 -3.82 -13.04
C LYS A 516 14.78 -3.56 -12.15
N MET A 517 14.76 -2.41 -11.47
CA MET A 517 13.70 -2.02 -10.55
C MET A 517 13.21 -0.60 -10.82
N LEU A 518 11.89 -0.43 -10.84
CA LEU A 518 11.22 0.87 -10.87
C LEU A 518 10.33 1.00 -9.63
N LEU A 519 10.63 2.00 -8.78
CA LEU A 519 9.72 2.45 -7.75
C LEU A 519 8.90 3.63 -8.30
N TYR A 520 7.58 3.61 -8.12
CA TYR A 520 6.75 4.79 -8.36
C TYR A 520 5.93 5.13 -7.12
N HIS A 521 5.70 6.41 -6.84
CA HIS A 521 4.95 6.84 -5.66
C HIS A 521 4.16 8.12 -5.98
N GLY A 522 2.89 8.15 -5.59
CA GLY A 522 2.08 9.36 -5.67
C GLY A 522 2.58 10.43 -4.70
N ALA A 523 2.76 11.66 -5.17
CA ALA A 523 3.20 12.77 -4.34
C ALA A 523 2.08 13.30 -3.41
N ALA A 524 0.82 12.96 -3.70
CA ALA A 524 -0.37 13.23 -2.90
C ALA A 524 -0.88 11.96 -2.16
N ASP A 525 -0.02 10.97 -1.94
CA ASP A 525 -0.38 9.75 -1.18
C ASP A 525 -0.62 10.09 0.30
N GLY A 526 -1.87 9.97 0.73
CA GLY A 526 -2.31 10.26 2.11
C GLY A 526 -2.33 9.06 3.05
N LEU A 527 -1.84 7.90 2.62
CA LEU A 527 -1.83 6.64 3.40
C LEU A 527 -0.41 6.13 3.66
N VAL A 528 0.45 6.12 2.64
CA VAL A 528 1.86 5.72 2.74
C VAL A 528 2.72 6.92 2.35
N PRO A 529 3.46 7.55 3.29
CA PRO A 529 4.29 8.71 3.00
C PRO A 529 5.21 8.49 1.78
N THR A 530 5.09 9.35 0.76
CA THR A 530 5.94 9.33 -0.46
C THR A 530 7.43 9.30 -0.11
N THR A 531 7.79 10.15 0.86
CA THR A 531 9.11 10.28 1.49
C THR A 531 9.65 8.99 2.11
N ALA A 532 8.80 8.01 2.46
CA ALA A 532 9.26 6.69 2.90
C ALA A 532 9.76 5.84 1.72
N GLY A 533 9.16 5.97 0.52
CA GLY A 533 9.69 5.37 -0.71
C GLY A 533 11.01 6.02 -1.13
N SER A 534 11.11 7.35 -1.01
CA SER A 534 12.35 8.11 -1.24
C SER A 534 13.45 7.68 -0.25
N LEU A 535 13.13 7.52 1.04
CA LEU A 535 14.04 7.00 2.07
C LEU A 535 14.57 5.60 1.75
N TYR A 536 13.72 4.68 1.26
CA TYR A 536 14.17 3.35 0.84
C TYR A 536 15.20 3.43 -0.29
N TYR A 537 14.94 4.28 -1.29
CA TYR A 537 15.85 4.51 -2.40
C TYR A 537 17.21 5.03 -1.92
N ASP A 538 17.23 6.05 -1.07
CA ASP A 538 18.47 6.65 -0.57
C ASP A 538 19.27 5.67 0.32
N ARG A 539 18.59 4.78 1.04
CA ARG A 539 19.23 3.67 1.76
C ARG A 539 19.86 2.64 0.82
N VAL A 540 19.21 2.30 -0.31
CA VAL A 540 19.81 1.42 -1.33
C VAL A 540 20.99 2.09 -2.04
N VAL A 541 20.89 3.39 -2.37
CA VAL A 541 22.01 4.19 -2.89
C VAL A 541 23.21 4.11 -1.96
N GLN A 542 22.99 4.34 -0.65
CA GLN A 542 24.05 4.32 0.35
C GLN A 542 24.65 2.92 0.58
N THR A 543 23.83 1.87 0.53
CA THR A 543 24.22 0.49 0.91
C THR A 543 24.75 -0.33 -0.26
N THR A 544 24.09 -0.27 -1.41
CA THR A 544 24.44 -1.06 -2.61
C THR A 544 25.45 -0.34 -3.51
N SER A 545 25.34 0.99 -3.62
CA SER A 545 26.16 1.81 -4.52
C SER A 545 27.13 2.75 -3.80
N ASN A 546 27.36 2.56 -2.49
CA ASN A 546 28.25 3.36 -1.65
C ASN A 546 27.99 4.89 -1.66
N GLY A 547 26.77 5.31 -2.00
CA GLY A 547 26.38 6.72 -2.13
C GLY A 547 26.26 7.24 -3.57
N ASP A 548 26.63 6.44 -4.58
CA ASP A 548 26.51 6.85 -5.99
C ASP A 548 25.08 6.63 -6.54
N VAL A 549 24.34 7.74 -6.68
CA VAL A 549 22.99 7.78 -7.26
C VAL A 549 23.01 7.33 -8.73
N ASN A 550 24.04 7.66 -9.51
CA ASN A 550 24.09 7.31 -10.93
C ASN A 550 24.35 5.81 -11.11
N ALA A 551 25.28 5.22 -10.36
CA ALA A 551 25.48 3.77 -10.31
C ALA A 551 24.25 3.02 -9.77
N THR A 552 23.39 3.68 -8.98
CA THR A 552 22.08 3.13 -8.60
C THR A 552 21.10 3.18 -9.78
N ARG A 553 21.02 4.29 -10.51
CA ARG A 553 20.14 4.46 -11.69
C ARG A 553 20.42 3.50 -12.85
N ASP A 554 21.53 2.77 -12.85
CA ASP A 554 21.80 1.67 -13.80
C ASP A 554 20.97 0.40 -13.53
N PHE A 555 20.39 0.25 -12.33
CA PHE A 555 19.56 -0.90 -11.95
C PHE A 555 18.28 -0.55 -11.18
N PHE A 556 18.23 0.57 -10.46
CA PHE A 556 17.09 1.01 -9.65
C PHE A 556 16.82 2.50 -9.85
N ARG A 557 15.59 2.84 -10.24
CA ARG A 557 15.12 4.23 -10.44
C ARG A 557 13.82 4.46 -9.68
N ARG A 558 13.58 5.72 -9.28
CA ARG A 558 12.31 6.14 -8.67
C ARG A 558 11.62 7.28 -9.44
N LEU A 559 10.30 7.22 -9.45
CA LEU A 559 9.36 8.10 -10.16
C LEU A 559 8.34 8.67 -9.15
N GLU A 560 8.49 9.93 -8.76
CA GLU A 560 7.49 10.63 -7.92
C GLU A 560 6.46 11.31 -8.84
N ILE A 561 5.17 11.12 -8.57
CA ILE A 561 4.08 11.51 -9.49
C ILE A 561 3.26 12.65 -8.86
N PRO A 562 3.44 13.92 -9.32
CA PRO A 562 2.67 15.09 -8.88
C PRO A 562 1.17 14.86 -8.81
N GLY A 563 0.55 15.26 -7.71
CA GLY A 563 -0.90 15.19 -7.50
C GLY A 563 -1.54 13.79 -7.54
N MET A 564 -0.79 12.72 -7.79
CA MET A 564 -1.30 11.35 -7.72
C MET A 564 -1.39 10.87 -6.27
N GLN A 565 -2.51 10.22 -5.94
CA GLN A 565 -2.78 9.62 -4.63
C GLN A 565 -2.21 8.19 -4.51
N HIS A 566 -2.52 7.48 -3.42
CA HIS A 566 -2.07 6.11 -3.18
C HIS A 566 -2.37 5.18 -4.37
N CYS A 567 -1.32 4.66 -5.02
CA CYS A 567 -1.32 3.82 -6.23
C CYS A 567 -1.89 4.43 -7.52
N GLY A 568 -2.78 5.42 -7.45
CA GLY A 568 -3.41 6.05 -8.61
C GLY A 568 -4.43 7.11 -8.20
N LEU A 569 -5.17 7.62 -9.19
CA LEU A 569 -6.15 8.70 -9.05
C LEU A 569 -5.53 10.03 -8.56
N SER A 570 -6.33 11.11 -8.63
CA SER A 570 -5.94 12.46 -8.24
C SER A 570 -7.18 13.33 -8.00
N VAL A 571 -7.27 14.04 -6.89
CA VAL A 571 -8.40 14.97 -6.63
C VAL A 571 -8.28 16.31 -7.36
N VAL A 572 -7.08 16.67 -7.81
CA VAL A 572 -6.78 17.95 -8.51
C VAL A 572 -6.71 17.79 -10.04
N GLY A 573 -7.10 16.63 -10.58
CA GLY A 573 -7.00 16.36 -12.02
C GLY A 573 -5.56 16.26 -12.52
N ALA A 574 -4.61 15.80 -11.68
CA ALA A 574 -3.25 15.55 -12.12
C ALA A 574 -3.14 14.27 -12.96
N PRO A 575 -2.21 14.22 -13.94
CA PRO A 575 -1.89 12.98 -14.65
C PRO A 575 -1.33 11.92 -13.69
N TRP A 576 -1.96 10.75 -13.68
CA TRP A 576 -1.67 9.69 -12.69
C TRP A 576 -1.53 8.29 -13.32
N ALA A 577 -2.16 8.05 -14.47
CA ALA A 577 -2.16 6.75 -15.12
C ALA A 577 -0.84 6.56 -15.89
N ILE A 578 -0.06 5.56 -15.48
CA ILE A 578 1.20 5.11 -16.08
C ILE A 578 1.23 3.59 -16.29
N GLY A 579 0.10 2.88 -16.19
CA GLY A 579 0.05 1.41 -16.32
C GLY A 579 0.55 0.63 -15.09
N GLY A 580 0.65 1.26 -13.92
CA GLY A 580 1.03 0.59 -12.67
C GLY A 580 -0.01 -0.41 -12.16
N ALA A 581 0.39 -1.34 -11.27
CA ALA A 581 -0.54 -2.26 -10.58
C ALA A 581 -1.77 -1.54 -9.99
N GLY A 582 -2.95 -2.15 -10.14
CA GLY A 582 -4.24 -1.60 -9.72
C GLY A 582 -4.79 -0.47 -10.59
N GLN A 583 -3.97 0.24 -11.39
CA GLN A 583 -4.42 1.40 -12.14
C GLN A 583 -5.45 1.05 -13.23
N ALA A 584 -5.28 -0.08 -13.91
CA ALA A 584 -6.26 -0.58 -14.88
C ALA A 584 -7.63 -0.85 -14.22
N ALA A 585 -7.64 -1.38 -12.99
CA ALA A 585 -8.87 -1.71 -12.25
C ALA A 585 -9.68 -0.47 -11.82
N PHE A 586 -9.09 0.73 -11.81
CA PHE A 586 -9.82 1.99 -11.63
C PHE A 586 -10.54 2.47 -12.89
N LEU A 587 -10.19 1.93 -14.06
CA LEU A 587 -10.68 2.33 -15.39
C LEU A 587 -11.66 1.31 -16.00
N GLY A 588 -11.49 0.01 -15.70
CA GLY A 588 -12.40 -1.05 -16.14
C GLY A 588 -11.94 -2.44 -15.71
N ASN A 589 -12.76 -3.47 -15.97
CA ASN A 589 -12.38 -4.87 -15.76
C ASN A 589 -11.97 -5.62 -17.05
N ASP A 590 -12.10 -4.95 -18.20
CA ASP A 590 -11.53 -5.31 -19.50
C ASP A 590 -10.24 -4.53 -19.83
N THR A 591 -9.93 -3.50 -19.04
CA THR A 591 -8.83 -2.56 -19.28
C THR A 591 -7.46 -3.17 -18.96
N TYR A 592 -6.43 -2.65 -19.62
CA TYR A 592 -5.00 -2.85 -19.36
C TYR A 592 -4.23 -1.65 -19.93
N SER A 593 -2.96 -1.48 -19.53
CA SER A 593 -2.10 -0.37 -19.95
C SER A 593 -2.69 1.02 -19.66
N VAL A 594 -2.15 2.06 -20.29
CA VAL A 594 -2.76 3.40 -20.34
C VAL A 594 -3.69 3.45 -21.55
N PRO A 595 -5.03 3.57 -21.40
CA PRO A 595 -5.94 3.59 -22.54
C PRO A 595 -5.63 4.69 -23.55
N GLY A 596 -5.48 4.29 -24.82
CA GLY A 596 -5.03 5.14 -25.93
C GLY A 596 -3.51 5.16 -26.16
N PHE A 597 -2.71 4.71 -25.19
CA PHE A 597 -1.26 4.85 -25.15
C PHE A 597 -0.57 3.56 -24.68
N ALA A 598 -0.83 2.45 -25.39
CA ALA A 598 -0.29 1.12 -25.08
C ALA A 598 1.17 0.96 -25.54
N ASP A 599 2.07 1.80 -25.01
CA ASP A 599 3.46 1.93 -25.42
C ASP A 599 4.40 2.21 -24.24
N ALA A 600 5.70 1.96 -24.43
CA ALA A 600 6.73 2.15 -23.41
C ALA A 600 7.07 3.63 -23.08
N GLN A 601 6.41 4.62 -23.71
CA GLN A 601 6.52 6.02 -23.32
C GLN A 601 5.50 6.38 -22.23
N HIS A 602 4.33 5.74 -22.19
CA HIS A 602 3.27 6.02 -21.22
C HIS A 602 3.10 4.89 -20.19
N ASP A 603 3.36 3.65 -20.58
CA ASP A 603 3.22 2.47 -19.73
C ASP A 603 4.56 2.07 -19.09
N VAL A 604 4.62 2.15 -17.76
CA VAL A 604 5.82 1.89 -16.95
C VAL A 604 6.20 0.40 -16.87
N LEU A 605 5.25 -0.52 -17.10
CA LEU A 605 5.54 -1.96 -17.20
C LEU A 605 6.16 -2.27 -18.57
N LEU A 606 5.65 -1.67 -19.65
CA LEU A 606 6.28 -1.76 -20.97
C LEU A 606 7.65 -1.06 -21.00
N ALA A 607 7.81 0.06 -20.30
CA ALA A 607 9.11 0.72 -20.13
C ALA A 607 10.11 -0.16 -19.36
N LEU A 608 9.67 -0.87 -18.32
CA LEU A 608 10.49 -1.85 -17.59
C LEU A 608 10.89 -3.04 -18.48
N VAL A 609 9.97 -3.56 -19.29
CA VAL A 609 10.26 -4.62 -20.29
C VAL A 609 11.32 -4.14 -21.28
N ASP A 610 11.20 -2.92 -21.81
CA ASP A 610 12.16 -2.37 -22.78
C ASP A 610 13.53 -2.07 -22.14
N TRP A 611 13.58 -1.83 -20.82
CA TRP A 611 14.82 -1.72 -20.04
C TRP A 611 15.50 -3.06 -19.78
N VAL A 612 14.74 -4.09 -19.40
CA VAL A 612 15.25 -5.45 -19.14
C VAL A 612 15.74 -6.12 -20.43
N GLU A 613 14.96 -6.04 -21.51
CA GLU A 613 15.18 -6.85 -22.72
C GLU A 613 16.03 -6.12 -23.77
N ASN A 614 15.90 -4.80 -23.88
CA ASN A 614 16.63 -3.99 -24.87
C ASN A 614 17.62 -2.99 -24.25
N GLY A 615 17.79 -3.00 -22.93
CA GLY A 615 18.80 -2.21 -22.22
C GLY A 615 18.52 -0.70 -22.18
N LYS A 616 17.32 -0.23 -22.55
CA LYS A 616 16.97 1.20 -22.61
C LYS A 616 16.50 1.70 -21.23
N PRO A 617 17.23 2.58 -20.52
CA PRO A 617 16.83 3.00 -19.18
C PRO A 617 15.61 3.92 -19.20
N VAL A 618 14.72 3.74 -18.22
CA VAL A 618 13.52 4.59 -18.08
C VAL A 618 13.91 5.92 -17.44
N ASP A 619 14.22 6.93 -18.26
CA ASP A 619 14.51 8.30 -17.78
C ASP A 619 13.23 9.13 -17.53
N GLN A 620 12.11 8.77 -18.17
CA GLN A 620 10.78 9.33 -17.92
C GLN A 620 9.67 8.36 -18.37
N VAL A 621 8.45 8.56 -17.87
CA VAL A 621 7.20 8.02 -18.44
C VAL A 621 6.14 9.13 -18.50
N VAL A 622 5.24 9.12 -19.47
CA VAL A 622 4.19 10.14 -19.62
C VAL A 622 2.93 9.69 -18.89
N ALA A 623 2.70 10.27 -17.72
CA ALA A 623 1.45 10.07 -16.99
C ALA A 623 0.29 10.76 -17.71
N THR A 624 -0.90 10.16 -17.61
CA THR A 624 -2.13 10.61 -18.28
C THR A 624 -3.29 10.74 -17.29
N THR A 625 -4.23 11.64 -17.56
CA THR A 625 -5.58 11.64 -16.99
C THR A 625 -6.60 12.15 -18.01
N TRP A 626 -7.87 11.79 -17.79
CA TRP A 626 -9.00 12.06 -18.69
C TRP A 626 -9.98 13.05 -18.05
N ASN A 627 -10.89 13.62 -18.85
CA ASN A 627 -11.87 14.61 -18.41
C ASN A 627 -12.77 14.07 -17.28
N GLU A 628 -13.22 12.83 -17.42
CA GLU A 628 -13.76 12.01 -16.34
C GLU A 628 -12.68 11.01 -15.92
N GLN A 629 -12.13 11.17 -14.72
CA GLN A 629 -10.91 10.46 -14.29
C GLN A 629 -10.94 8.94 -14.42
N LYS A 630 -12.13 8.32 -14.31
CA LYS A 630 -12.33 6.87 -14.37
C LYS A 630 -12.95 6.38 -15.70
N ASP A 631 -13.11 7.27 -16.68
CA ASP A 631 -13.61 6.95 -18.01
C ASP A 631 -12.65 7.53 -19.06
N ALA A 632 -11.78 6.67 -19.59
CA ALA A 632 -10.83 7.07 -20.63
C ALA A 632 -11.50 7.45 -21.97
N SER A 633 -12.78 7.10 -22.18
CA SER A 633 -13.52 7.49 -23.39
C SER A 633 -13.97 8.96 -23.35
N SER A 634 -13.92 9.61 -22.19
CA SER A 634 -14.16 11.05 -22.02
C SER A 634 -13.08 11.94 -22.67
N GLY A 635 -11.98 11.35 -23.16
CA GLY A 635 -10.86 12.05 -23.79
C GLY A 635 -9.83 12.55 -22.77
N VAL A 636 -8.58 12.70 -23.22
CA VAL A 636 -7.47 13.18 -22.40
C VAL A 636 -7.75 14.60 -21.91
N LEU A 637 -7.50 14.84 -20.62
CA LEU A 637 -7.52 16.15 -19.98
C LEU A 637 -6.10 16.71 -19.89
N ARG A 638 -5.16 15.92 -19.35
CA ARG A 638 -3.76 16.32 -19.11
C ARG A 638 -2.80 15.15 -19.31
N GLN A 639 -1.60 15.46 -19.81
CA GLN A 639 -0.43 14.57 -19.80
C GLN A 639 0.83 15.31 -19.36
N ARG A 640 1.69 14.67 -18.56
CA ARG A 640 3.01 15.21 -18.17
C ARG A 640 4.07 14.11 -18.09
N PRO A 641 5.34 14.39 -18.44
CA PRO A 641 6.44 13.47 -18.17
C PRO A 641 6.71 13.41 -16.66
N VAL A 642 6.60 12.21 -16.09
CA VAL A 642 7.12 11.84 -14.78
C VAL A 642 8.59 11.47 -14.96
N CYS A 643 9.47 12.22 -14.31
CA CYS A 643 10.91 12.10 -14.48
C CYS A 643 11.54 11.12 -13.49
N ALA A 644 12.56 10.38 -13.94
CA ALA A 644 13.39 9.59 -13.03
C ALA A 644 14.27 10.51 -12.17
N TYR A 645 14.14 10.37 -10.85
CA TYR A 645 14.97 11.09 -9.86
C TYR A 645 16.48 10.93 -10.19
N PRO A 646 17.31 11.99 -10.09
CA PRO A 646 17.05 13.31 -9.50
C PRO A 646 16.52 14.40 -10.47
N ASN A 647 16.00 14.03 -11.64
CA ASN A 647 15.36 15.00 -12.53
C ASN A 647 13.91 15.25 -12.11
N THR A 648 13.44 16.48 -12.29
CA THR A 648 12.03 16.88 -12.17
C THR A 648 11.50 17.35 -13.53
N ALA A 649 10.18 17.37 -13.68
CA ALA A 649 9.52 17.91 -14.87
C ALA A 649 9.59 19.43 -14.85
N LYS A 650 9.85 20.04 -16.02
CA LYS A 650 9.93 21.49 -16.19
C LYS A 650 9.21 21.91 -17.47
N TRP A 651 8.24 22.80 -17.32
CA TRP A 651 7.54 23.43 -18.42
C TRP A 651 8.46 24.37 -19.21
N ASP A 652 8.26 24.49 -20.53
CA ASP A 652 9.13 25.30 -21.41
C ASP A 652 8.93 26.83 -21.31
N GLY A 653 7.91 27.27 -20.57
CA GLY A 653 7.56 28.69 -20.39
C GLY A 653 6.60 29.27 -21.43
N SER A 654 6.09 28.46 -22.37
CA SER A 654 5.29 28.94 -23.51
C SER A 654 4.26 27.94 -24.10
N GLY A 655 4.51 26.63 -24.02
CA GLY A 655 3.63 25.59 -24.55
C GLY A 655 2.40 25.32 -23.69
N ASN A 656 1.51 24.43 -24.13
CA ASN A 656 0.34 24.04 -23.34
C ASN A 656 0.75 23.18 -22.12
N VAL A 657 0.45 23.65 -20.90
CA VAL A 657 0.76 22.97 -19.63
C VAL A 657 0.05 21.61 -19.48
N ASP A 658 -1.01 21.38 -20.25
CA ASP A 658 -1.77 20.13 -20.28
C ASP A 658 -1.21 19.11 -21.29
N GLU A 659 -0.27 19.51 -22.15
CA GLU A 659 0.37 18.67 -23.17
C GLU A 659 1.82 18.30 -22.78
N ALA A 660 2.13 17.00 -22.69
CA ALA A 660 3.44 16.51 -22.27
C ALA A 660 4.62 16.98 -23.15
N GLY A 661 4.37 17.40 -24.39
CA GLY A 661 5.38 17.96 -25.29
C GLY A 661 5.93 19.33 -24.88
N SER A 662 5.22 20.06 -24.01
CA SER A 662 5.62 21.37 -23.46
C SER A 662 6.51 21.25 -22.22
N TRP A 663 6.91 20.03 -21.86
CA TRP A 663 7.64 19.71 -20.62
C TRP A 663 8.90 18.91 -20.94
N SER A 664 9.93 19.07 -20.10
CA SER A 664 11.18 18.30 -20.20
C SER A 664 11.70 17.89 -18.82
N CYS A 665 12.38 16.75 -18.75
CA CYS A 665 13.05 16.30 -17.54
C CYS A 665 14.43 16.93 -17.39
N GLY A 666 14.67 17.63 -16.28
CA GLY A 666 15.95 18.26 -15.98
C GLY A 666 16.24 18.32 -14.48
N SER A 667 17.49 18.61 -14.11
CA SER A 667 17.89 18.72 -12.70
C SER A 667 17.14 19.86 -12.01
N ALA A 668 16.67 19.64 -10.77
CA ALA A 668 15.83 20.59 -10.04
C ALA A 668 16.43 22.01 -9.96
N SER A 669 17.74 22.13 -9.75
CA SER A 669 18.50 23.39 -9.80
C SER A 669 18.64 23.93 -11.24
N GLY A 670 17.60 24.58 -11.76
CA GLY A 670 17.58 25.18 -13.10
C GLY A 670 17.76 26.69 -13.06
N GLY A 671 18.98 27.18 -12.84
CA GLY A 671 19.21 28.61 -12.70
C GLY A 671 20.66 29.04 -12.58
N ASP A 672 21.49 28.76 -13.59
CA ASP A 672 22.75 29.50 -13.75
C ASP A 672 23.17 29.69 -15.22
N ASN A 673 23.84 30.80 -15.50
CA ASN A 673 24.38 31.16 -16.82
C ASN A 673 25.90 30.97 -16.82
N SER A 674 26.36 29.94 -17.54
CA SER A 674 27.68 29.91 -18.22
C SER A 674 28.90 30.49 -17.47
N SER A 675 29.44 29.77 -16.48
CA SER A 675 30.89 29.79 -16.23
C SER A 675 31.37 28.53 -15.51
N GLU A 676 32.54 28.02 -15.89
CA GLU A 676 33.24 26.95 -15.18
C GLU A 676 33.80 27.47 -13.85
N THR A 677 33.52 26.81 -12.72
CA THR A 677 34.51 26.64 -11.63
C THR A 677 34.10 25.53 -10.67
N GLU A 678 35.08 24.90 -10.03
CA GLU A 678 34.90 23.78 -9.10
C GLU A 678 34.53 24.24 -7.67
N ASN A 679 34.02 23.28 -6.87
CA ASN A 679 33.82 23.31 -5.41
C ASN A 679 32.54 24.01 -4.91
N GLY A 680 31.53 23.19 -4.58
CA GLY A 680 30.27 23.64 -3.98
C GLY A 680 29.55 22.54 -3.19
N ALA A 681 30.22 21.90 -2.23
CA ALA A 681 29.63 20.84 -1.41
C ALA A 681 28.59 21.41 -0.41
N GLY A 682 27.32 21.43 -0.82
CA GLY A 682 26.22 22.03 -0.06
C GLY A 682 25.33 21.03 0.68
N SER A 683 25.47 20.97 2.01
CA SER A 683 24.42 20.57 2.97
C SER A 683 23.71 19.21 2.78
N LEU A 684 24.45 18.11 2.58
CA LEU A 684 23.97 16.80 3.06
C LEU A 684 24.00 16.77 4.59
N ALA A 685 22.83 16.90 5.23
CA ALA A 685 22.70 16.90 6.68
C ALA A 685 22.88 15.48 7.25
N SER A 686 24.11 15.12 7.62
CA SER A 686 24.46 13.78 8.09
C SER A 686 23.90 13.45 9.48
N MET A 687 22.68 12.91 9.55
CA MET A 687 22.16 12.23 10.74
C MET A 687 22.52 10.74 10.72
N ASN A 688 23.75 10.43 11.13
CA ASN A 688 24.19 9.06 11.41
C ASN A 688 24.10 8.76 12.92
N PRO A 689 23.13 7.96 13.39
CA PRO A 689 23.02 7.58 14.80
C PRO A 689 24.03 6.50 15.25
N PHE A 690 24.77 5.87 14.32
CA PHE A 690 25.72 4.80 14.60
C PHE A 690 27.18 5.24 14.42
N SER A 691 27.70 5.97 15.41
CA SER A 691 29.16 6.13 15.61
C SER A 691 29.61 5.83 17.06
N GLY A 692 28.75 5.22 17.87
CA GLY A 692 29.10 4.62 19.15
C GLY A 692 29.20 3.09 19.04
N ILE A 693 29.99 2.47 19.92
CA ILE A 693 30.17 1.00 20.04
C ILE A 693 31.01 0.36 18.91
N VAL A 694 32.18 0.95 18.56
CA VAL A 694 33.32 0.19 18.00
C VAL A 694 34.66 0.65 18.59
N ASP A 695 34.78 0.76 19.93
CA ASP A 695 36.09 1.07 20.55
C ASP A 695 36.27 0.61 22.03
N VAL A 696 35.94 -0.66 22.33
CA VAL A 696 36.21 -1.28 23.66
C VAL A 696 36.75 -2.71 23.56
N PHE A 697 37.67 -3.00 22.61
CA PHE A 697 38.37 -4.29 22.55
C PHE A 697 39.84 -4.21 22.09
N ARG A 698 40.63 -3.38 22.79
CA ARG A 698 42.10 -3.51 22.93
C ARG A 698 42.56 -2.78 24.19
N ILE A 699 43.79 -3.08 24.64
CA ILE A 699 44.39 -2.59 25.89
C ILE A 699 43.75 -3.19 27.16
N PHE A 700 44.10 -4.45 27.44
CA PHE A 700 44.43 -4.87 28.81
C PHE A 700 45.69 -5.74 28.75
N ALA A 701 46.83 -5.07 28.79
CA ALA A 701 48.14 -5.67 28.98
C ALA A 701 49.03 -4.66 29.72
N ILE A 702 49.67 -5.12 30.80
CA ILE A 702 50.54 -4.37 31.73
C ILE A 702 49.78 -3.50 32.75
N ILE A 703 50.01 -3.84 34.04
CA ILE A 703 49.52 -3.25 35.31
C ILE A 703 48.05 -3.58 35.64
#